data_AF-A0A4R1F718-F1
#
_entry.id   AF-A0A4R1F718-F1
#
_cell.length_a   1.000
_cell.length_b   1.000
_cell.length_c   1.000
_cell.angle_alpha   90.00
_cell.angle_beta   90.00
_cell.angle_gamma   90.00
#
_symmetry.space_group_name_H-M   'P 1'
#
loop_
_entity.id
_entity.type
_entity.pdbx_description
1 polymer ?
#
loop_
_entity_poly.entity_id
_entity_poly.type
_entity_poly.pdbx_seq_one_letter_code
_entity_poly.pdbx_strand_id
1 'polypeptide(L)'
;MDISEGVHARLALHNATIEDNDDELRAELAETRAVTSETELAAAPHTRETGDGTPSSSPAEDFDGAGFHTETIVARTGRPVLTIHRDAAQLIFTDPDSEVWRTRLSAASETLIRAARAVGRIEVTGHDASWLGTGWLLAPNVIVTNRHVAQEFGRATGGQFVFRQGILGPMTASIDFLEEANRPEDLTFAMTEILHIEDDAGPDIALLRVDQTGPGTPSPIPMSQDPVVDDFLAVIGYPARDSRIPDQSLMEQIYGNLYDKKRLAPGRLTRKQGPVILHDCTTLGGNSGSVVVSLTTGEAVGLHFAGRFLEANFAVAAPVVQQRLAAVLGRPVRPATPAVTVNTVGAGTFDSATPTAGGPTRFSAVVPLRITVEIGDPYADNLSALAAAGPTTVASPTPGISAADVVVEGVAADYLGRSGFSETFLGSDAAVTLPVVNNRDDILVFDDNGRDGTVLNYEHFSVVMSRTRRMCLYSAVNIDGKQRARADRTQWRRDPRIPDHAQISKECYGLAPKFSRGHMTRREDPVWGPETVAARANNDSMHVTNAVPQMQTFNAGVWLDLENYALQNARRDQMRISVITGPFLHDDDPIKFDVRIPVAFWKVIVFVHDTTGALTATGYSLSQGEFLSEHEFVFGQHKTTQRRIEWIEQKAGLSFGDLTALDPFREPESPDTELDNVHQIQFA
;
A
#
# COMPACT_ATOMS: atom_id res chain seq x y z
N MET A 1 36.97 14.57 11.35
CA MET A 1 36.41 14.93 10.03
C MET A 1 34.93 15.05 10.26
N ASP A 2 34.41 16.26 10.10
CA ASP A 2 33.15 16.67 10.71
C ASP A 2 31.97 15.94 10.07
N ILE A 3 31.05 15.44 10.90
CA ILE A 3 29.91 14.61 10.46
C ILE A 3 28.96 15.42 9.56
N SER A 4 29.02 16.76 9.63
CA SER A 4 28.25 17.68 8.79
C SER A 4 28.73 17.74 7.33
N GLU A 5 30.03 17.63 7.04
CA GLU A 5 30.56 17.68 5.66
C GLU A 5 30.11 16.46 4.85
N GLY A 6 30.08 15.28 5.48
CA GLY A 6 29.60 14.05 4.85
C GLY A 6 28.09 14.05 4.61
N VAL A 7 27.31 14.78 5.42
CA VAL A 7 25.86 14.95 5.23
C VAL A 7 25.59 15.94 4.09
N HIS A 8 26.33 17.05 4.01
CA HIS A 8 26.23 18.01 2.90
C HIS A 8 26.65 17.43 1.54
N ALA A 9 27.70 16.60 1.48
CA ALA A 9 28.12 15.93 0.24
C ALA A 9 27.12 14.84 -0.22
N ARG A 10 26.43 14.17 0.72
CA ARG A 10 25.37 13.18 0.42
C ARG A 10 24.05 13.83 0.01
N LEU A 11 23.74 15.03 0.54
CA LEU A 11 22.60 15.86 0.14
C LEU A 11 22.75 16.38 -1.31
N ALA A 12 23.96 16.78 -1.70
CA ALA A 12 24.25 17.24 -3.06
C ALA A 12 24.04 16.16 -4.15
N LEU A 13 24.36 14.89 -3.85
CA LEU A 13 24.28 13.79 -4.82
C LEU A 13 22.85 13.27 -5.04
N HIS A 14 21.96 13.39 -4.04
CA HIS A 14 20.55 12.98 -4.17
C HIS A 14 19.69 14.08 -4.81
N ASN A 15 19.98 15.35 -4.50
CA ASN A 15 19.38 16.50 -5.19
C ASN A 15 19.73 16.49 -6.68
N ALA A 16 20.92 16.00 -7.06
CA ALA A 16 21.34 15.89 -8.46
C ALA A 16 20.38 15.06 -9.34
N THR A 17 19.69 14.03 -8.83
CA THR A 17 18.78 13.20 -9.66
C THR A 17 17.41 13.86 -9.89
N ILE A 18 16.96 14.74 -8.98
CA ILE A 18 15.74 15.54 -9.14
C ILE A 18 16.06 16.79 -9.97
N GLU A 19 17.20 17.42 -9.70
CA GLU A 19 17.78 18.51 -10.50
C GLU A 19 18.04 18.04 -11.94
N ASP A 20 18.38 16.76 -12.17
CA ASP A 20 18.53 16.14 -13.50
C ASP A 20 17.27 16.04 -14.35
N ASN A 21 16.10 16.24 -13.75
CA ASN A 21 14.82 16.24 -14.45
C ASN A 21 14.14 17.63 -14.45
N ASP A 22 14.78 18.66 -13.89
CA ASP A 22 14.20 20.00 -13.68
C ASP A 22 15.25 21.10 -13.85
N ASP A 23 15.55 21.47 -15.10
CA ASP A 23 16.59 22.45 -15.44
C ASP A 23 16.34 23.85 -14.84
N GLU A 24 15.06 24.24 -14.70
CA GLU A 24 14.65 25.55 -14.15
C GLU A 24 14.79 25.57 -12.62
N LEU A 25 14.32 24.52 -11.93
CA LEU A 25 14.55 24.38 -10.49
C LEU A 25 16.04 24.20 -10.16
N ARG A 26 16.81 23.49 -11.01
CA ARG A 26 18.27 23.38 -10.85
C ARG A 26 18.92 24.76 -10.94
N ALA A 27 18.52 25.60 -11.89
CA ALA A 27 19.04 26.95 -12.04
C ALA A 27 18.67 27.85 -10.83
N GLU A 28 17.43 27.77 -10.34
CA GLU A 28 16.97 28.55 -9.19
C GLU A 28 17.54 28.07 -7.85
N LEU A 29 17.70 26.75 -7.66
CA LEU A 29 18.39 26.18 -6.50
C LEU A 29 19.88 26.54 -6.53
N ALA A 30 20.50 26.54 -7.71
CA ALA A 30 21.89 26.99 -7.86
C ALA A 30 22.04 28.49 -7.52
N GLU A 31 21.10 29.35 -7.92
CA GLU A 31 21.09 30.77 -7.60
C GLU A 31 20.82 31.03 -6.10
N THR A 32 19.88 30.30 -5.50
CA THR A 32 19.57 30.39 -4.06
C THR A 32 20.75 29.90 -3.20
N ARG A 33 21.37 28.77 -3.58
CA ARG A 33 22.58 28.25 -2.94
C ARG A 33 23.77 29.19 -3.15
N ALA A 34 23.86 29.88 -4.29
CA ALA A 34 24.88 30.90 -4.54
C ALA A 34 24.73 32.11 -3.61
N VAL A 35 23.52 32.64 -3.41
CA VAL A 35 23.25 33.76 -2.49
C VAL A 35 23.51 33.38 -1.03
N THR A 36 23.16 32.16 -0.64
CA THR A 36 23.45 31.63 0.71
C THR A 36 24.96 31.44 0.89
N SER A 37 25.65 30.95 -0.14
CA SER A 37 27.10 30.78 -0.15
C SER A 37 27.87 32.11 -0.14
N GLU A 38 27.39 33.20 -0.75
CA GLU A 38 28.05 34.52 -0.68
C GLU A 38 28.01 35.11 0.74
N THR A 39 27.00 34.73 1.53
CA THR A 39 26.89 35.13 2.94
C THR A 39 27.83 34.31 3.83
N GLU A 40 28.19 33.09 3.42
CA GLU A 40 29.13 32.20 4.12
C GLU A 40 30.59 32.31 3.60
N LEU A 41 30.82 32.74 2.34
CA LEU A 41 32.14 32.86 1.69
C LEU A 41 33.02 34.02 2.19
N ALA A 42 32.59 34.77 3.20
CA ALA A 42 33.47 35.69 3.92
C ALA A 42 34.57 34.97 4.75
N ALA A 43 34.60 33.63 4.76
CA ALA A 43 35.58 32.83 5.51
C ALA A 43 36.22 31.66 4.70
N ALA A 44 37.14 32.01 3.79
CA ALA A 44 38.29 31.20 3.32
C ALA A 44 38.03 29.89 2.49
N PRO A 45 39.05 29.23 1.86
CA PRO A 45 39.24 29.29 0.41
C PRO A 45 39.20 27.94 -0.37
N HIS A 46 38.94 28.12 -1.68
CA HIS A 46 38.86 27.23 -2.86
C HIS A 46 39.65 25.90 -2.94
N THR A 47 39.04 24.92 -3.63
CA THR A 47 39.61 24.25 -4.83
C THR A 47 38.51 23.60 -5.70
N ARG A 48 38.76 23.50 -7.00
CA ARG A 48 37.80 23.24 -8.10
C ARG A 48 38.23 21.98 -8.86
N GLU A 49 37.31 21.14 -9.34
CA GLU A 49 37.49 20.37 -10.59
C GLU A 49 36.15 19.83 -11.13
N THR A 50 36.08 19.68 -12.45
CA THR A 50 34.90 19.58 -13.34
C THR A 50 34.86 18.26 -14.11
N GLY A 51 33.67 17.75 -14.47
CA GLY A 51 33.50 16.69 -15.48
C GLY A 51 32.04 16.46 -15.88
N ASP A 52 31.80 16.44 -17.20
CA ASP A 52 30.53 16.58 -17.94
C ASP A 52 30.08 15.25 -18.61
N GLY A 53 28.79 15.06 -18.91
CA GLY A 53 28.28 13.91 -19.68
C GLY A 53 26.74 13.75 -19.74
N THR A 54 26.19 13.85 -20.95
CA THR A 54 24.76 13.96 -21.35
C THR A 54 23.98 12.62 -21.53
N PRO A 55 22.62 12.62 -21.54
CA PRO A 55 21.78 11.41 -21.51
C PRO A 55 21.21 10.98 -22.89
N SER A 56 20.76 9.72 -23.01
CA SER A 56 19.99 9.22 -24.18
C SER A 56 18.76 8.39 -23.78
N SER A 57 17.73 8.49 -24.62
CA SER A 57 16.29 8.26 -24.42
C SER A 57 15.76 6.82 -24.45
N SER A 58 14.62 6.63 -23.77
CA SER A 58 13.75 5.44 -23.63
C SER A 58 12.98 5.01 -24.90
N PRO A 59 12.28 3.85 -24.83
CA PRO A 59 10.86 3.80 -25.21
C PRO A 59 9.95 3.12 -24.17
N ALA A 60 8.63 3.33 -24.34
CA ALA A 60 7.53 3.23 -23.36
C ALA A 60 7.01 1.82 -23.03
N GLU A 61 6.45 1.66 -21.82
CA GLU A 61 5.84 0.43 -21.25
C GLU A 61 4.33 0.62 -20.95
N ASP A 62 3.56 -0.47 -21.10
CA ASP A 62 2.11 -0.61 -20.89
C ASP A 62 1.71 -0.79 -19.40
N PHE A 63 0.48 -0.37 -19.04
CA PHE A 63 -0.01 -0.17 -17.66
C PHE A 63 -1.06 -1.21 -17.22
N ASP A 64 -0.71 -2.09 -16.27
CA ASP A 64 -1.63 -3.04 -15.60
C ASP A 64 -1.81 -2.74 -14.10
N GLY A 65 -3.08 -2.58 -13.68
CA GLY A 65 -3.50 -1.97 -12.40
C GLY A 65 -3.62 -2.89 -11.19
N ALA A 66 -2.52 -3.47 -10.69
CA ALA A 66 -2.53 -4.18 -9.40
C ALA A 66 -1.32 -3.79 -8.52
N GLY A 67 -1.53 -2.90 -7.56
CA GLY A 67 -0.53 -2.59 -6.51
C GLY A 67 -0.47 -1.15 -6.00
N PHE A 68 -1.60 -0.52 -5.68
CA PHE A 68 -1.64 0.89 -5.23
C PHE A 68 -2.21 1.04 -3.83
N HIS A 69 -1.39 0.97 -2.77
CA HIS A 69 -1.81 1.37 -1.42
C HIS A 69 -0.62 1.85 -0.58
N THR A 70 -0.12 3.09 -0.77
CA THR A 70 0.59 3.86 0.29
C THR A 70 0.87 5.32 -0.13
N GLU A 71 0.08 6.28 0.36
CA GLU A 71 0.36 7.74 0.25
C GLU A 71 1.60 8.11 1.08
N THR A 72 2.40 9.10 0.62
CA THR A 72 3.79 9.18 1.10
C THR A 72 4.57 10.46 0.75
N ILE A 73 5.68 10.69 1.47
CA ILE A 73 6.62 11.80 1.26
C ILE A 73 7.44 11.53 -0.02
N VAL A 74 7.37 12.45 -0.99
CA VAL A 74 8.02 12.27 -2.30
C VAL A 74 9.45 12.83 -2.33
N ALA A 75 9.72 13.92 -1.60
CA ALA A 75 11.05 14.52 -1.50
C ALA A 75 11.37 14.91 -0.05
N ARG A 76 12.64 14.73 0.36
CA ARG A 76 13.11 15.03 1.72
C ARG A 76 13.38 16.53 1.98
N THR A 77 13.55 17.32 0.93
CA THR A 77 13.71 18.80 0.93
C THR A 77 13.07 19.39 -0.34
N GLY A 78 12.79 20.70 -0.38
CA GLY A 78 12.27 21.39 -1.57
C GLY A 78 10.82 21.10 -1.97
N ARG A 79 10.06 20.32 -1.17
CA ARG A 79 8.61 20.07 -1.32
C ARG A 79 7.92 20.25 0.04
N PRO A 80 7.69 21.50 0.48
CA PRO A 80 7.16 21.79 1.81
C PRO A 80 5.71 21.31 1.98
N VAL A 81 5.23 21.24 3.22
CA VAL A 81 3.79 21.10 3.50
C VAL A 81 3.34 22.27 4.34
N LEU A 82 2.47 23.08 3.76
CA LEU A 82 2.04 24.35 4.33
C LEU A 82 0.73 24.20 5.10
N THR A 83 0.70 24.79 6.28
CA THR A 83 -0.54 24.95 7.05
C THR A 83 -1.51 25.85 6.28
N ILE A 84 -2.77 25.45 6.15
CA ILE A 84 -3.84 26.37 5.76
C ILE A 84 -4.46 26.94 7.03
N HIS A 85 -4.59 28.26 7.07
CA HIS A 85 -5.30 28.99 8.13
C HIS A 85 -6.11 30.12 7.52
N ARG A 86 -7.43 30.12 7.78
CA ARG A 86 -8.40 31.04 7.18
C ARG A 86 -8.33 31.03 5.66
N ASP A 87 -8.46 29.83 5.10
CA ASP A 87 -8.45 29.53 3.67
C ASP A 87 -7.10 29.75 2.95
N ALA A 88 -6.11 30.39 3.59
CA ALA A 88 -4.83 30.75 2.99
C ALA A 88 -3.68 29.86 3.49
N ALA A 89 -2.82 29.42 2.57
CA ALA A 89 -1.58 28.74 2.91
C ALA A 89 -0.61 29.71 3.59
N GLN A 90 -0.10 29.30 4.74
CA GLN A 90 0.91 30.03 5.49
C GLN A 90 2.28 29.74 4.87
N LEU A 91 2.87 30.74 4.20
CA LEU A 91 4.17 30.63 3.50
C LEU A 91 5.35 30.69 4.48
N ILE A 92 5.35 29.75 5.43
CA ILE A 92 6.39 29.54 6.43
C ILE A 92 7.13 28.27 6.00
N PHE A 93 8.40 28.41 5.63
CA PHE A 93 9.25 27.32 5.17
C PHE A 93 10.29 27.00 6.26
N THR A 94 10.44 25.72 6.59
CA THR A 94 11.40 25.23 7.58
C THR A 94 12.73 24.82 6.95
N ASP A 95 12.76 24.67 5.63
CA ASP A 95 13.89 24.28 4.80
C ASP A 95 14.23 25.40 3.79
N PRO A 96 15.50 25.83 3.65
CA PRO A 96 15.90 26.85 2.68
C PRO A 96 15.58 26.50 1.23
N ASP A 97 15.67 25.22 0.83
CA ASP A 97 15.39 24.81 -0.56
C ASP A 97 13.89 24.96 -0.90
N SER A 98 13.02 25.04 0.11
CA SER A 98 11.58 25.26 -0.07
C SER A 98 11.21 26.73 -0.34
N GLU A 99 12.15 27.66 -0.15
CA GLU A 99 11.93 29.10 -0.37
C GLU A 99 11.59 29.43 -1.83
N VAL A 100 12.04 28.58 -2.78
CA VAL A 100 11.72 28.65 -4.22
C VAL A 100 10.22 28.65 -4.50
N TRP A 101 9.41 28.12 -3.58
CA TRP A 101 7.94 28.10 -3.70
C TRP A 101 7.28 29.42 -3.32
N ARG A 102 7.96 30.32 -2.60
CA ARG A 102 7.35 31.56 -2.09
C ARG A 102 6.75 32.38 -3.21
N THR A 103 7.51 32.65 -4.26
CA THR A 103 7.06 33.49 -5.39
C THR A 103 5.90 32.83 -6.14
N ARG A 104 6.01 31.53 -6.43
CA ARG A 104 4.99 30.74 -7.15
C ARG A 104 3.67 30.69 -6.38
N LEU A 105 3.73 30.38 -5.08
CA LEU A 105 2.55 30.30 -4.23
C LEU A 105 1.92 31.66 -3.93
N SER A 106 2.74 32.72 -3.83
CA SER A 106 2.23 34.09 -3.68
C SER A 106 1.47 34.52 -4.92
N ALA A 107 2.00 34.22 -6.12
CA ALA A 107 1.34 34.52 -7.39
C ALA A 107 0.04 33.72 -7.57
N ALA A 108 0.00 32.47 -7.11
CA ALA A 108 -1.19 31.61 -7.18
C ALA A 108 -2.19 31.80 -6.01
N SER A 109 -1.94 32.73 -5.08
CA SER A 109 -2.63 32.81 -3.79
C SER A 109 -4.16 32.91 -3.88
N GLU A 110 -4.70 33.80 -4.72
CA GLU A 110 -6.16 33.96 -4.89
C GLU A 110 -6.84 32.69 -5.39
N THR A 111 -6.18 32.02 -6.31
CA THR A 111 -6.61 30.76 -6.91
C THR A 111 -6.58 29.62 -5.88
N LEU A 112 -5.49 29.52 -5.11
CA LEU A 112 -5.35 28.52 -4.05
C LEU A 112 -6.36 28.73 -2.92
N ILE A 113 -6.67 29.98 -2.55
CA ILE A 113 -7.72 30.31 -1.58
C ILE A 113 -9.08 29.81 -2.08
N ARG A 114 -9.40 30.04 -3.37
CA ARG A 114 -10.65 29.55 -3.97
C ARG A 114 -10.73 28.03 -3.90
N ALA A 115 -9.65 27.34 -4.26
CA ALA A 115 -9.59 25.88 -4.19
C ALA A 115 -9.71 25.37 -2.75
N ALA A 116 -8.96 25.94 -1.80
CA ALA A 116 -8.96 25.53 -0.39
C ALA A 116 -10.34 25.65 0.28
N ARG A 117 -11.16 26.63 -0.13
CA ARG A 117 -12.56 26.76 0.34
C ARG A 117 -13.46 25.62 -0.10
N ALA A 118 -13.16 25.03 -1.25
CA ALA A 118 -13.94 23.97 -1.88
C ALA A 118 -13.44 22.56 -1.54
N VAL A 119 -12.44 22.43 -0.66
CA VAL A 119 -11.88 21.16 -0.18
C VAL A 119 -12.26 20.98 1.29
N GLY A 120 -12.78 19.80 1.65
CA GLY A 120 -13.24 19.49 3.00
C GLY A 120 -12.91 18.07 3.44
N ARG A 121 -12.94 17.86 4.76
CA ARG A 121 -12.71 16.54 5.39
C ARG A 121 -14.01 15.77 5.44
N ILE A 122 -13.96 14.49 5.09
CA ILE A 122 -15.13 13.61 5.12
C ILE A 122 -15.27 13.04 6.53
N GLU A 123 -16.22 13.58 7.26
CA GLU A 123 -16.64 13.15 8.59
C GLU A 123 -17.67 12.02 8.47
N VAL A 124 -17.62 11.06 9.39
CA VAL A 124 -18.59 9.95 9.46
C VAL A 124 -19.07 9.70 10.87
N THR A 125 -20.31 9.23 10.99
CA THR A 125 -20.91 8.76 12.24
C THR A 125 -21.36 7.31 12.08
N GLY A 126 -21.19 6.50 13.13
CA GLY A 126 -21.47 5.06 13.09
C GLY A 126 -20.32 4.23 12.50
N HIS A 127 -19.15 4.84 12.30
CA HIS A 127 -17.87 4.20 11.97
C HIS A 127 -16.94 4.25 13.19
N ASP A 128 -15.91 3.39 13.25
CA ASP A 128 -14.91 3.40 14.33
C ASP A 128 -13.99 4.64 14.29
N ALA A 129 -13.73 5.16 13.09
CA ALA A 129 -13.07 6.44 12.88
C ALA A 129 -14.10 7.58 12.77
N SER A 130 -13.75 8.78 13.24
CA SER A 130 -14.62 9.97 13.10
C SER A 130 -14.59 10.60 11.71
N TRP A 131 -13.56 10.30 10.92
CA TRP A 131 -13.36 10.80 9.55
C TRP A 131 -12.58 9.78 8.72
N LEU A 132 -12.64 9.90 7.39
CA LEU A 132 -12.14 8.86 6.47
C LEU A 132 -11.26 9.33 5.30
N GLY A 133 -11.34 10.61 4.93
CA GLY A 133 -10.54 11.11 3.81
C GLY A 133 -10.89 12.53 3.41
N THR A 134 -10.49 12.90 2.21
CA THR A 134 -10.69 14.23 1.63
C THR A 134 -11.75 14.17 0.53
N GLY A 135 -12.54 15.24 0.41
CA GLY A 135 -13.41 15.47 -0.73
C GLY A 135 -13.39 16.93 -1.17
N TRP A 136 -13.85 17.19 -2.39
CA TRP A 136 -13.95 18.56 -2.88
C TRP A 136 -15.13 18.76 -3.81
N LEU A 137 -15.61 20.00 -3.87
CA LEU A 137 -16.78 20.39 -4.64
C LEU A 137 -16.43 20.49 -6.12
N LEU A 138 -16.90 19.56 -6.95
CA LEU A 138 -16.66 19.59 -8.40
C LEU A 138 -17.82 20.17 -9.21
N ALA A 139 -19.02 20.23 -8.63
CA ALA A 139 -20.19 20.88 -9.21
C ALA A 139 -21.14 21.37 -8.09
N PRO A 140 -22.13 22.24 -8.38
CA PRO A 140 -23.07 22.68 -7.35
C PRO A 140 -23.74 21.48 -6.65
N ASN A 141 -23.64 21.44 -5.32
CA ASN A 141 -24.12 20.37 -4.46
C ASN A 141 -23.53 18.97 -4.71
N VAL A 142 -22.44 18.85 -5.46
CA VAL A 142 -21.79 17.57 -5.75
C VAL A 142 -20.33 17.63 -5.37
N ILE A 143 -19.90 16.68 -4.54
CA ILE A 143 -18.50 16.47 -4.20
C ILE A 143 -17.97 15.19 -4.88
N VAL A 144 -16.65 15.13 -5.01
CA VAL A 144 -15.91 13.95 -5.44
C VAL A 144 -14.93 13.54 -4.34
N THR A 145 -14.77 12.23 -4.19
CA THR A 145 -13.73 11.59 -3.37
C THR A 145 -13.36 10.26 -4.05
N ASN A 146 -12.49 9.46 -3.43
CA ASN A 146 -12.17 8.13 -3.95
C ASN A 146 -13.27 7.10 -3.70
N ARG A 147 -13.35 6.10 -4.58
CA ARG A 147 -14.26 4.95 -4.43
C ARG A 147 -13.99 4.24 -3.12
N HIS A 148 -12.73 3.98 -2.77
CA HIS A 148 -12.41 3.25 -1.54
C HIS A 148 -12.82 4.04 -0.27
N VAL A 149 -12.70 5.38 -0.26
CA VAL A 149 -13.21 6.22 0.83
C VAL A 149 -14.73 6.11 0.97
N ALA A 150 -15.46 6.22 -0.14
CA ALA A 150 -16.92 6.13 -0.13
C ALA A 150 -17.43 4.72 0.20
N GLN A 151 -16.67 3.67 -0.12
CA GLN A 151 -17.03 2.28 0.19
C GLN A 151 -17.04 2.01 1.70
N GLU A 152 -16.35 2.78 2.53
CA GLU A 152 -16.36 2.60 3.99
C GLU A 152 -17.70 2.98 4.64
N PHE A 153 -18.44 3.94 4.08
CA PHE A 153 -19.73 4.38 4.60
C PHE A 153 -20.91 4.14 3.64
N GLY A 154 -20.63 3.74 2.41
CA GLY A 154 -21.61 3.49 1.35
C GLY A 154 -21.52 2.08 0.76
N ARG A 155 -22.60 1.63 0.11
CA ARG A 155 -22.60 0.40 -0.69
C ARG A 155 -23.63 0.43 -1.80
N ALA A 156 -23.42 -0.36 -2.84
CA ALA A 156 -24.44 -0.63 -3.84
C ALA A 156 -25.50 -1.62 -3.29
N THR A 157 -26.77 -1.37 -3.56
CA THR A 157 -27.89 -2.26 -3.21
C THR A 157 -29.00 -2.11 -4.27
N GLY A 158 -29.31 -3.18 -4.99
CA GLY A 158 -30.42 -3.19 -5.96
C GLY A 158 -30.30 -2.17 -7.11
N GLY A 159 -29.07 -1.80 -7.49
CA GLY A 159 -28.81 -0.78 -8.52
C GLY A 159 -28.89 0.67 -8.02
N GLN A 160 -29.04 0.88 -6.72
CA GLN A 160 -28.87 2.19 -6.06
C GLN A 160 -27.71 2.15 -5.07
N PHE A 161 -27.27 3.31 -4.61
CA PHE A 161 -26.29 3.40 -3.52
C PHE A 161 -26.97 3.83 -2.24
N VAL A 162 -26.61 3.19 -1.14
CA VAL A 162 -27.16 3.45 0.19
C VAL A 162 -26.04 3.56 1.21
N PHE A 163 -26.27 4.35 2.25
CA PHE A 163 -25.38 4.36 3.41
C PHE A 163 -25.43 3.01 4.15
N ARG A 164 -24.28 2.61 4.69
CA ARG A 164 -24.13 1.36 5.46
C ARG A 164 -24.83 1.46 6.81
N GLN A 165 -25.01 0.31 7.45
CA GLN A 165 -25.44 0.22 8.85
C GLN A 165 -24.20 0.06 9.72
N GLY A 166 -24.01 0.97 10.67
CA GLY A 166 -22.99 0.88 11.71
C GLY A 166 -23.54 0.17 12.95
N ILE A 167 -22.66 -0.02 13.94
CA ILE A 167 -22.97 -0.72 15.20
C ILE A 167 -24.10 -0.03 15.98
N LEU A 168 -24.16 1.32 15.91
CA LEU A 168 -25.11 2.15 16.65
C LEU A 168 -26.30 2.64 15.81
N GLY A 169 -26.42 2.22 14.55
CA GLY A 169 -27.48 2.65 13.63
C GLY A 169 -26.98 2.95 12.21
N PRO A 170 -27.81 3.53 11.33
CA PRO A 170 -27.39 3.90 9.98
C PRO A 170 -26.19 4.86 10.03
N MET A 171 -25.18 4.58 9.21
CA MET A 171 -24.05 5.49 9.05
C MET A 171 -24.52 6.76 8.36
N THR A 172 -23.92 7.87 8.75
CA THR A 172 -24.09 9.16 8.07
C THR A 172 -22.72 9.72 7.74
N ALA A 173 -22.64 10.49 6.66
CA ALA A 173 -21.42 11.18 6.28
C ALA A 173 -21.71 12.67 6.06
N SER A 174 -20.72 13.50 6.33
CA SER A 174 -20.74 14.95 6.07
C SER A 174 -19.37 15.41 5.60
N ILE A 175 -19.31 16.56 4.96
CA ILE A 175 -18.04 17.20 4.58
C ILE A 175 -17.87 18.50 5.36
N ASP A 176 -16.78 18.64 6.10
CA ASP A 176 -16.38 19.87 6.79
C ASP A 176 -15.34 20.63 5.98
N PHE A 177 -15.73 21.78 5.43
CA PHE A 177 -14.85 22.65 4.64
C PHE A 177 -13.92 23.52 5.48
N LEU A 178 -14.04 23.60 6.81
CA LEU A 178 -13.28 24.54 7.64
C LEU A 178 -12.34 23.90 8.64
N GLU A 179 -12.14 22.58 8.59
CA GLU A 179 -11.23 21.85 9.49
C GLU A 179 -9.74 22.20 9.26
N GLU A 180 -9.37 23.41 9.65
CA GLU A 180 -8.09 24.07 9.47
C GLU A 180 -7.36 24.18 10.80
N ALA A 181 -6.07 24.48 10.75
CA ALA A 181 -5.29 24.69 11.96
C ALA A 181 -5.76 25.94 12.70
N ASN A 182 -5.95 25.84 14.02
CA ASN A 182 -6.35 26.95 14.89
C ASN A 182 -7.66 27.65 14.45
N ARG A 183 -8.59 26.90 13.85
CA ARG A 183 -9.91 27.37 13.43
C ARG A 183 -11.00 26.56 14.16
N PRO A 184 -11.74 27.17 15.10
CA PRO A 184 -12.78 26.46 15.86
C PRO A 184 -14.13 26.40 15.14
N GLU A 185 -14.35 27.20 14.09
CA GLU A 185 -15.57 27.18 13.31
C GLU A 185 -15.60 26.00 12.34
N ASP A 186 -16.77 25.37 12.18
CA ASP A 186 -17.02 24.34 11.18
C ASP A 186 -17.91 24.88 10.04
N LEU A 187 -17.76 24.29 8.85
CA LEU A 187 -18.72 24.48 7.75
C LEU A 187 -19.07 23.11 7.20
N THR A 188 -19.92 22.43 7.96
CA THR A 188 -20.26 21.03 7.74
C THR A 188 -21.55 20.92 6.93
N PHE A 189 -21.51 20.17 5.84
CA PHE A 189 -22.70 19.84 5.05
C PHE A 189 -22.93 18.33 5.03
N ALA A 190 -24.16 17.92 5.31
CA ALA A 190 -24.55 16.51 5.27
C ALA A 190 -24.51 15.98 3.84
N MET A 191 -24.00 14.76 3.67
CA MET A 191 -24.10 14.01 2.41
C MET A 191 -25.48 13.36 2.35
N THR A 192 -26.32 13.83 1.44
CA THR A 192 -27.73 13.41 1.36
C THR A 192 -27.95 12.22 0.44
N GLU A 193 -27.05 12.01 -0.53
CA GLU A 193 -27.19 10.96 -1.53
C GLU A 193 -25.81 10.53 -2.03
N ILE A 194 -25.59 9.22 -2.14
CA ILE A 194 -24.45 8.67 -2.87
C ILE A 194 -24.89 8.54 -4.33
N LEU A 195 -24.36 9.39 -5.20
CA LEU A 195 -24.77 9.43 -6.60
C LEU A 195 -24.14 8.27 -7.38
N HIS A 196 -22.88 7.99 -7.08
CA HIS A 196 -22.11 6.96 -7.75
C HIS A 196 -20.90 6.54 -6.91
N ILE A 197 -20.66 5.23 -6.86
CA ILE A 197 -19.39 4.63 -6.44
C ILE A 197 -18.96 3.76 -7.62
N GLU A 198 -17.78 4.00 -8.17
CA GLU A 198 -17.27 3.19 -9.28
C GLU A 198 -17.13 1.71 -8.86
N ASP A 199 -17.13 0.79 -9.82
CA ASP A 199 -16.80 -0.61 -9.56
C ASP A 199 -15.28 -0.82 -9.45
N ASP A 200 -14.86 -2.04 -9.10
CA ASP A 200 -13.43 -2.36 -8.92
C ASP A 200 -12.62 -2.34 -10.21
N ALA A 201 -13.26 -2.37 -11.39
CA ALA A 201 -12.59 -2.30 -12.68
C ALA A 201 -12.43 -0.87 -13.20
N GLY A 202 -13.16 0.09 -12.61
CA GLY A 202 -13.12 1.50 -12.99
C GLY A 202 -12.14 2.35 -12.17
N PRO A 203 -11.96 3.62 -12.57
CA PRO A 203 -11.13 4.58 -11.85
C PRO A 203 -11.64 4.82 -10.42
N ASP A 204 -10.73 5.15 -9.50
CA ASP A 204 -11.02 5.32 -8.08
C ASP A 204 -11.79 6.62 -7.76
N ILE A 205 -13.08 6.63 -8.13
CA ILE A 205 -13.98 7.79 -8.07
C ILE A 205 -15.28 7.40 -7.35
N ALA A 206 -15.73 8.28 -6.46
CA ALA A 206 -17.09 8.34 -5.97
C ALA A 206 -17.63 9.78 -6.04
N LEU A 207 -18.94 9.90 -6.32
CA LEU A 207 -19.66 11.17 -6.44
C LEU A 207 -20.80 11.18 -5.44
N LEU A 208 -20.90 12.25 -4.66
CA LEU A 208 -21.88 12.38 -3.59
C LEU A 208 -22.57 13.73 -3.65
N ARG A 209 -23.87 13.74 -3.31
CA ARG A 209 -24.65 14.96 -3.15
C ARG A 209 -24.53 15.46 -1.71
N VAL A 210 -24.30 16.76 -1.57
CA VAL A 210 -24.25 17.45 -0.28
C VAL A 210 -25.34 18.50 -0.19
N ASP A 211 -25.88 18.68 1.02
CA ASP A 211 -26.92 19.68 1.28
C ASP A 211 -26.31 21.07 1.47
N GLN A 212 -25.86 21.72 0.39
CA GLN A 212 -25.24 23.07 0.48
C GLN A 212 -26.29 24.19 0.63
N THR A 213 -27.16 24.09 1.64
CA THR A 213 -28.08 25.16 1.99
C THR A 213 -27.48 26.04 3.09
N GLY A 214 -27.16 27.31 2.76
CA GLY A 214 -26.71 28.27 3.77
C GLY A 214 -25.84 29.40 3.20
N PRO A 215 -25.60 30.48 3.98
CA PRO A 215 -24.61 31.49 3.64
C PRO A 215 -23.18 30.91 3.74
N GLY A 216 -22.28 31.31 2.84
CA GLY A 216 -20.87 30.90 2.89
C GLY A 216 -20.52 29.61 2.14
N THR A 217 -21.42 29.11 1.28
CA THR A 217 -21.17 27.93 0.45
C THR A 217 -19.99 28.14 -0.51
N PRO A 218 -19.02 27.22 -0.57
CA PRO A 218 -17.91 27.33 -1.50
C PRO A 218 -18.37 27.13 -2.95
N SER A 219 -17.68 27.79 -3.89
CA SER A 219 -17.88 27.55 -5.32
C SER A 219 -17.11 26.31 -5.78
N PRO A 220 -17.63 25.54 -6.74
CA PRO A 220 -16.92 24.37 -7.27
C PRO A 220 -15.56 24.73 -7.89
N ILE A 221 -14.61 23.80 -7.83
CA ILE A 221 -13.31 23.92 -8.49
C ILE A 221 -13.48 23.55 -9.97
N PRO A 222 -13.14 24.44 -10.92
CA PRO A 222 -13.15 24.11 -12.35
C PRO A 222 -12.18 22.95 -12.65
N MET A 223 -12.48 22.10 -13.62
CA MET A 223 -11.65 20.96 -13.99
C MET A 223 -10.89 21.20 -15.29
N SER A 224 -9.61 20.87 -15.28
CA SER A 224 -8.75 20.99 -16.46
C SER A 224 -9.13 19.96 -17.52
N GLN A 225 -9.20 20.42 -18.77
CA GLN A 225 -9.45 19.55 -19.93
C GLN A 225 -8.18 18.83 -20.38
N ASP A 226 -7.01 19.41 -20.12
CA ASP A 226 -5.74 18.87 -20.54
C ASP A 226 -4.66 19.21 -19.50
N PRO A 227 -4.46 18.34 -18.49
CA PRO A 227 -3.36 18.48 -17.55
C PRO A 227 -2.03 18.58 -18.30
N VAL A 228 -1.18 19.55 -17.98
CA VAL A 228 0.10 19.75 -18.67
C VAL A 228 1.23 19.14 -17.84
N VAL A 229 2.05 18.26 -18.44
CA VAL A 229 3.28 17.76 -17.81
C VAL A 229 4.20 18.94 -17.55
N ASP A 230 4.93 18.90 -16.44
CA ASP A 230 5.84 19.95 -15.97
C ASP A 230 5.15 21.21 -15.40
N ASP A 231 3.81 21.29 -15.43
CA ASP A 231 3.06 22.36 -14.75
C ASP A 231 3.26 22.30 -13.24
N PHE A 232 3.32 23.48 -12.61
CA PHE A 232 3.42 23.59 -11.16
C PHE A 232 2.04 23.36 -10.55
N LEU A 233 1.99 22.48 -9.56
CA LEU A 233 0.76 22.03 -8.92
C LEU A 233 0.79 22.28 -7.40
N ALA A 234 -0.38 22.17 -6.79
CA ALA A 234 -0.51 21.93 -5.36
C ALA A 234 -1.59 20.87 -5.08
N VAL A 235 -1.31 20.00 -4.11
CA VAL A 235 -2.30 19.12 -3.48
C VAL A 235 -2.90 19.82 -2.29
N ILE A 236 -4.23 19.81 -2.18
CA ILE A 236 -4.95 20.31 -1.01
C ILE A 236 -5.78 19.17 -0.41
N GLY A 237 -5.57 18.89 0.87
CA GLY A 237 -6.33 17.88 1.59
C GLY A 237 -5.89 17.68 3.04
N TYR A 238 -6.21 16.52 3.60
CA TYR A 238 -6.15 16.24 5.04
C TYR A 238 -5.15 15.12 5.36
N PRO A 239 -3.85 15.41 5.42
CA PRO A 239 -2.86 14.44 5.85
C PRO A 239 -3.09 14.03 7.31
N ALA A 240 -3.40 12.76 7.50
CA ALA A 240 -3.37 12.06 8.78
C ALA A 240 -1.93 11.80 9.22
N ARG A 241 -1.75 11.64 10.53
CA ARG A 241 -0.49 11.13 11.05
C ARG A 241 -0.32 9.71 10.54
N ASP A 242 0.76 9.50 9.79
CA ASP A 242 1.02 8.21 9.20
C ASP A 242 2.15 7.50 9.95
N SER A 243 1.77 6.60 10.85
CA SER A 243 2.73 5.78 11.59
C SER A 243 3.50 4.81 10.68
N ARG A 244 3.09 4.63 9.41
CA ARG A 244 3.77 3.78 8.42
C ARG A 244 4.97 4.48 7.79
N ILE A 245 5.10 5.81 7.89
CA ILE A 245 6.26 6.53 7.36
C ILE A 245 7.50 6.20 8.20
N PRO A 246 8.58 5.62 7.63
CA PRO A 246 9.72 5.17 8.42
C PRO A 246 10.49 6.31 9.11
N ASP A 247 10.53 7.48 8.49
CA ASP A 247 11.21 8.67 9.00
C ASP A 247 10.21 9.61 9.68
N GLN A 248 9.81 9.25 10.90
CA GLN A 248 8.89 10.04 11.71
C GLN A 248 9.45 11.44 12.02
N SER A 249 10.78 11.58 12.17
CA SER A 249 11.43 12.89 12.34
C SER A 249 11.29 13.78 11.11
N LEU A 250 11.45 13.22 9.91
CA LEU A 250 11.22 13.94 8.66
C LEU A 250 9.73 14.29 8.49
N MET A 251 8.84 13.36 8.82
CA MET A 251 7.39 13.64 8.81
C MET A 251 7.07 14.78 9.77
N GLU A 252 7.60 14.76 10.99
CA GLU A 252 7.43 15.83 11.98
C GLU A 252 8.06 17.14 11.52
N GLN A 253 9.21 17.11 10.83
CA GLN A 253 9.87 18.29 10.27
C GLN A 253 9.06 18.91 9.12
N ILE A 254 8.53 18.09 8.22
CA ILE A 254 7.76 18.54 7.05
C ILE A 254 6.36 19.00 7.45
N TYR A 255 5.69 18.25 8.32
CA TYR A 255 4.30 18.51 8.73
C TYR A 255 4.20 19.37 10.00
N GLY A 256 5.30 19.65 10.71
CA GLY A 256 5.29 20.47 11.92
C GLY A 256 4.43 19.90 13.05
N ASN A 257 4.31 18.56 13.13
CA ASN A 257 3.50 17.82 14.11
C ASN A 257 2.01 18.22 14.16
N LEU A 258 1.45 18.65 13.03
CA LEU A 258 0.04 19.04 12.93
C LEU A 258 -0.64 18.21 11.84
N TYR A 259 -1.47 17.27 12.25
CA TYR A 259 -2.13 16.29 11.38
C TYR A 259 -3.64 16.46 11.42
N ASP A 260 -4.35 15.74 10.54
CA ASP A 260 -5.81 15.69 10.41
C ASP A 260 -6.45 17.06 10.07
N LYS A 261 -5.62 18.07 9.79
CA LYS A 261 -6.03 19.43 9.42
C LYS A 261 -5.69 19.70 7.97
N LYS A 262 -6.47 20.59 7.34
CA LYS A 262 -6.27 20.97 5.94
C LYS A 262 -4.87 21.52 5.67
N ARG A 263 -4.18 20.93 4.69
CA ARG A 263 -2.83 21.30 4.26
C ARG A 263 -2.76 21.58 2.76
N LEU A 264 -1.71 22.30 2.37
CA LEU A 264 -1.32 22.52 0.99
C LEU A 264 0.10 22.03 0.76
N ALA A 265 0.31 21.16 -0.22
CA ALA A 265 1.63 20.65 -0.60
C ALA A 265 1.91 20.98 -2.08
N PRO A 266 2.84 21.89 -2.40
CA PRO A 266 3.22 22.17 -3.77
C PRO A 266 4.06 21.05 -4.39
N GLY A 267 4.06 21.00 -5.72
CA GLY A 267 4.88 20.08 -6.52
C GLY A 267 4.66 20.31 -8.02
N ARG A 268 4.87 19.28 -8.82
CA ARG A 268 4.77 19.32 -10.29
C ARG A 268 4.06 18.09 -10.83
N LEU A 269 3.43 18.26 -12.00
CA LEU A 269 2.92 17.13 -12.77
C LEU A 269 4.10 16.45 -13.48
N THR A 270 4.45 15.23 -13.09
CA THR A 270 5.64 14.55 -13.62
C THR A 270 5.34 13.66 -14.81
N ARG A 271 4.12 13.14 -14.92
CA ARG A 271 3.75 12.25 -16.03
C ARG A 271 2.24 12.14 -16.26
N LYS A 272 1.83 11.82 -17.49
CA LYS A 272 0.47 11.40 -17.86
C LYS A 272 0.49 10.01 -18.47
N GLN A 273 -0.41 9.14 -18.02
CA GLN A 273 -0.54 7.74 -18.47
C GLN A 273 -2.03 7.38 -18.55
N GLY A 274 -2.64 7.63 -19.71
CA GLY A 274 -4.06 7.34 -19.95
C GLY A 274 -4.96 8.04 -18.91
N PRO A 275 -5.75 7.28 -18.11
CA PRO A 275 -6.66 7.86 -17.11
C PRO A 275 -5.95 8.32 -15.81
N VAL A 276 -4.64 8.10 -15.68
CA VAL A 276 -3.86 8.40 -14.48
C VAL A 276 -2.81 9.47 -14.78
N ILE A 277 -2.60 10.38 -13.83
CA ILE A 277 -1.48 11.33 -13.82
C ILE A 277 -0.59 11.07 -12.60
N LEU A 278 0.70 11.39 -12.74
CA LEU A 278 1.68 11.33 -11.67
C LEU A 278 2.11 12.75 -11.29
N HIS A 279 2.31 12.98 -9.99
CA HIS A 279 2.81 14.24 -9.45
C HIS A 279 3.78 13.99 -8.30
N ASP A 280 4.62 14.99 -7.98
CA ASP A 280 5.63 14.88 -6.93
C ASP A 280 5.30 15.64 -5.63
N CYS A 281 4.08 16.18 -5.50
CA CYS A 281 3.62 16.84 -4.28
C CYS A 281 3.68 15.87 -3.08
N THR A 282 4.15 16.32 -1.92
CA THR A 282 4.21 15.51 -0.68
C THR A 282 2.82 15.17 -0.14
N THR A 283 2.54 13.89 0.12
CA THR A 283 1.26 13.41 0.69
C THR A 283 1.49 12.44 1.86
N LEU A 284 0.43 12.14 2.61
CA LEU A 284 0.36 11.11 3.66
C LEU A 284 -1.03 10.48 3.63
N GLY A 285 -1.23 9.38 4.37
CA GLY A 285 -2.56 8.83 4.66
C GLY A 285 -3.60 9.94 4.92
N GLY A 286 -4.84 9.77 4.45
CA GLY A 286 -5.91 10.78 4.57
C GLY A 286 -5.97 11.81 3.43
N ASN A 287 -4.94 11.85 2.57
CA ASN A 287 -5.02 12.61 1.31
C ASN A 287 -5.84 11.91 0.23
N SER A 288 -6.39 10.73 0.51
CA SER A 288 -7.26 10.04 -0.42
C SER A 288 -8.48 10.92 -0.72
N GLY A 289 -8.65 11.26 -2.00
CA GLY A 289 -9.67 12.14 -2.50
C GLY A 289 -9.26 13.62 -2.52
N SER A 290 -8.01 13.96 -2.20
CA SER A 290 -7.47 15.31 -2.32
C SER A 290 -7.52 15.82 -3.76
N VAL A 291 -7.74 17.11 -3.89
CA VAL A 291 -7.65 17.78 -5.20
C VAL A 291 -6.17 18.04 -5.53
N VAL A 292 -5.80 17.78 -6.78
CA VAL A 292 -4.55 18.24 -7.37
C VAL A 292 -4.88 19.45 -8.26
N VAL A 293 -4.31 20.62 -7.97
CA VAL A 293 -4.66 21.90 -8.60
C VAL A 293 -3.46 22.50 -9.32
N SER A 294 -3.67 23.02 -10.52
CA SER A 294 -2.65 23.81 -11.24
C SER A 294 -2.46 25.18 -10.58
N LEU A 295 -1.22 25.55 -10.28
CA LEU A 295 -0.89 26.89 -9.76
C LEU A 295 -1.14 27.97 -10.83
N THR A 296 -1.05 27.61 -12.11
CA THR A 296 -1.20 28.52 -13.25
C THR A 296 -2.66 28.86 -13.51
N THR A 297 -3.52 27.85 -13.57
CA THR A 297 -4.92 28.01 -14.00
C THR A 297 -5.92 28.01 -12.84
N GLY A 298 -5.58 27.36 -11.74
CA GLY A 298 -6.51 27.10 -10.64
C GLY A 298 -7.51 26.00 -10.88
N GLU A 299 -7.35 25.28 -11.98
CA GLU A 299 -8.20 24.14 -12.31
C GLU A 299 -7.69 22.89 -11.59
N ALA A 300 -8.61 22.02 -11.19
CA ALA A 300 -8.30 20.67 -10.75
C ALA A 300 -7.75 19.89 -11.95
N VAL A 301 -6.53 19.38 -11.83
CA VAL A 301 -5.87 18.53 -12.82
C VAL A 301 -6.10 17.04 -12.53
N GLY A 302 -6.43 16.68 -11.29
CA GLY A 302 -6.78 15.31 -10.92
C GLY A 302 -7.28 15.13 -9.49
N LEU A 303 -7.69 13.89 -9.19
CA LEU A 303 -8.15 13.39 -7.90
C LEU A 303 -7.09 12.43 -7.35
N HIS A 304 -6.37 12.82 -6.29
CA HIS A 304 -5.34 11.99 -5.67
C HIS A 304 -5.95 10.71 -5.08
N PHE A 305 -5.26 9.57 -5.21
CA PHE A 305 -5.73 8.29 -4.66
C PHE A 305 -4.65 7.36 -4.09
N ALA A 306 -3.37 7.57 -4.44
CA ALA A 306 -2.28 6.72 -3.95
C ALA A 306 -0.91 7.38 -4.09
N GLY A 307 0.08 6.84 -3.39
CA GLY A 307 1.49 7.16 -3.57
C GLY A 307 2.39 5.92 -3.69
N ARG A 308 3.65 6.18 -4.05
CA ARG A 308 4.79 5.26 -3.92
C ARG A 308 5.98 6.04 -3.35
N PHE A 309 6.53 5.55 -2.23
CA PHE A 309 7.51 6.29 -1.42
C PHE A 309 8.75 6.64 -2.23
N LEU A 310 9.10 7.94 -2.25
CA LEU A 310 10.23 8.51 -3.01
C LEU A 310 10.20 8.25 -4.53
N GLU A 311 9.04 7.92 -5.10
CA GLU A 311 8.89 7.65 -6.54
C GLU A 311 7.89 8.62 -7.18
N ALA A 312 6.60 8.51 -6.83
CA ALA A 312 5.55 9.35 -7.39
C ALA A 312 4.25 9.23 -6.59
N ASN A 313 3.41 10.26 -6.68
CA ASN A 313 2.01 10.21 -6.28
C ASN A 313 1.09 10.10 -7.50
N PHE A 314 -0.05 9.43 -7.33
CA PHE A 314 -0.98 9.08 -8.39
C PHE A 314 -2.32 9.77 -8.19
N ALA A 315 -2.87 10.28 -9.28
CA ALA A 315 -4.20 10.88 -9.30
C ALA A 315 -4.98 10.43 -10.55
N VAL A 316 -6.29 10.28 -10.41
CA VAL A 316 -7.19 10.10 -11.56
C VAL A 316 -7.26 11.43 -12.31
N ALA A 317 -7.02 11.42 -13.61
CA ALA A 317 -6.99 12.63 -14.43
C ALA A 317 -8.34 13.35 -14.44
N ALA A 318 -8.34 14.68 -14.36
CA ALA A 318 -9.56 15.50 -14.34
C ALA A 318 -10.55 15.22 -15.50
N PRO A 319 -10.12 14.97 -16.76
CA PRO A 319 -11.03 14.60 -17.84
C PRO A 319 -11.83 13.31 -17.57
N VAL A 320 -11.24 12.35 -16.84
CA VAL A 320 -11.92 11.10 -16.46
C VAL A 320 -12.98 11.38 -15.40
N VAL A 321 -12.64 12.20 -14.39
CA VAL A 321 -13.59 12.64 -13.35
C VAL A 321 -14.78 13.37 -13.98
N GLN A 322 -14.51 14.28 -14.92
CA GLN A 322 -15.55 15.02 -15.62
C GLN A 322 -16.44 14.13 -16.49
N GLN A 323 -15.86 13.15 -17.18
CA GLN A 323 -16.61 12.16 -17.95
C GLN A 323 -17.57 11.37 -17.05
N ARG A 324 -17.11 10.96 -15.86
CA ARG A 324 -17.94 10.25 -14.87
C ARG A 324 -19.06 11.14 -14.33
N LEU A 325 -18.75 12.39 -13.99
CA LEU A 325 -19.76 13.36 -13.55
C LEU A 325 -20.86 13.54 -14.61
N ALA A 326 -20.49 13.75 -15.87
CA ALA A 326 -21.45 13.91 -16.97
C ALA A 326 -22.32 12.66 -17.16
N ALA A 327 -21.73 11.47 -17.07
CA ALA A 327 -22.47 10.21 -17.17
C ALA A 327 -23.47 10.01 -16.03
N VAL A 328 -23.14 10.45 -14.81
CA VAL A 328 -24.01 10.33 -13.64
C VAL A 328 -25.14 11.36 -13.67
N LEU A 329 -24.84 12.63 -13.99
CA LEU A 329 -25.85 13.68 -14.07
C LEU A 329 -26.75 13.57 -15.31
N GLY A 330 -26.26 12.95 -16.39
CA GLY A 330 -27.04 12.69 -17.61
C GLY A 330 -28.02 11.51 -17.49
N ARG A 331 -27.94 10.70 -16.43
CA ARG A 331 -28.94 9.66 -16.15
C ARG A 331 -30.20 10.33 -15.58
N PRO A 332 -31.40 10.02 -16.09
CA PRO A 332 -32.62 10.54 -15.48
C PRO A 332 -32.68 10.05 -14.03
N VAL A 333 -32.69 11.00 -13.09
CA VAL A 333 -32.94 10.74 -11.67
C VAL A 333 -34.30 10.05 -11.59
N ARG A 334 -34.30 8.74 -11.34
CA ARG A 334 -35.54 8.02 -11.11
C ARG A 334 -36.08 8.56 -9.79
N PRO A 335 -37.29 9.16 -9.76
CA PRO A 335 -37.80 9.78 -8.55
C PRO A 335 -37.74 8.75 -7.42
N ALA A 336 -37.18 9.16 -6.29
CA ALA A 336 -37.22 8.37 -5.07
C ALA A 336 -38.66 7.90 -4.88
N THR A 337 -38.86 6.58 -4.81
CA THR A 337 -40.16 6.02 -4.44
C THR A 337 -40.60 6.72 -3.16
N PRO A 338 -41.76 7.38 -3.12
CA PRO A 338 -42.19 8.06 -1.92
C PRO A 338 -42.17 7.06 -0.76
N ALA A 339 -41.65 7.48 0.39
CA ALA A 339 -41.80 6.74 1.62
C ALA A 339 -43.24 6.26 1.72
N VAL A 340 -43.42 4.94 1.89
CA VAL A 340 -44.73 4.31 2.00
C VAL A 340 -45.52 5.06 3.05
N THR A 341 -46.46 5.87 2.58
CA THR A 341 -47.40 6.59 3.41
C THR A 341 -48.39 5.53 3.88
N VAL A 342 -48.30 5.15 5.16
CA VAL A 342 -49.33 4.34 5.79
C VAL A 342 -50.58 5.20 5.90
N ASN A 343 -51.44 5.11 4.88
CA ASN A 343 -52.75 5.72 4.90
C ASN A 343 -53.62 5.00 5.94
N THR A 344 -53.96 5.75 6.97
CA THR A 344 -55.04 5.51 7.91
C THR A 344 -56.36 5.33 7.16
N VAL A 345 -57.05 4.21 7.41
CA VAL A 345 -58.49 4.10 7.19
C VAL A 345 -59.14 4.32 8.55
N GLY A 346 -59.84 5.45 8.69
CA GLY A 346 -60.61 5.77 9.88
C GLY A 346 -61.95 5.03 9.92
N ALA A 347 -62.40 4.70 11.13
CA ALA A 347 -63.63 5.23 11.73
C ALA A 347 -63.93 4.46 13.03
N GLY A 348 -64.05 5.19 14.14
CA GLY A 348 -64.46 4.64 15.43
C GLY A 348 -64.24 5.64 16.55
N THR A 349 -65.11 6.66 16.59
CA THR A 349 -65.28 7.61 17.71
C THR A 349 -65.34 6.91 19.06
N PHE A 350 -64.68 7.43 20.10
CA PHE A 350 -65.25 7.66 21.44
C PHE A 350 -64.37 8.64 22.25
N ASP A 351 -65.03 9.22 23.25
CA ASP A 351 -64.86 10.54 23.85
C ASP A 351 -63.65 10.78 24.79
N SER A 352 -63.28 12.05 24.83
CA SER A 352 -62.68 12.89 25.90
C SER A 352 -62.09 12.26 27.18
N ALA A 353 -60.84 12.63 27.50
CA ALA A 353 -60.42 13.19 28.81
C ALA A 353 -58.96 13.74 28.78
N THR A 354 -58.75 14.90 29.42
CA THR A 354 -57.48 15.64 29.58
C THR A 354 -56.57 15.05 30.69
N PRO A 355 -55.29 15.49 30.88
CA PRO A 355 -54.14 14.63 31.09
C PRO A 355 -53.69 14.55 32.57
N THR A 356 -52.88 13.54 32.93
CA THR A 356 -52.08 13.59 34.17
C THR A 356 -50.75 12.87 34.01
N ALA A 357 -49.70 13.51 34.52
CA ALA A 357 -48.31 13.09 34.48
C ALA A 357 -48.00 11.87 35.39
N GLY A 358 -46.95 11.10 35.04
CA GLY A 358 -46.17 10.33 36.01
C GLY A 358 -45.61 8.98 35.54
N GLY A 359 -44.27 8.89 35.43
CA GLY A 359 -43.49 7.66 35.59
C GLY A 359 -42.84 7.07 34.33
N PRO A 360 -41.57 6.59 34.39
CA PRO A 360 -40.93 5.93 33.26
C PRO A 360 -41.49 4.50 33.13
N THR A 361 -42.10 4.21 31.98
CA THR A 361 -42.61 2.87 31.67
C THR A 361 -41.46 1.99 31.16
N ARG A 362 -41.08 0.98 31.94
CA ARG A 362 -40.17 -0.09 31.51
C ARG A 362 -41.00 -1.15 30.78
N PHE A 363 -40.65 -1.46 29.53
CA PHE A 363 -41.20 -2.62 28.83
C PHE A 363 -40.13 -3.71 28.76
N SER A 364 -40.48 -4.89 29.24
CA SER A 364 -39.78 -6.14 29.00
C SER A 364 -40.77 -7.06 28.29
N ALA A 365 -40.42 -7.54 27.10
CA ALA A 365 -41.21 -8.49 26.36
C ALA A 365 -40.37 -9.75 26.14
N VAL A 366 -40.89 -10.88 26.61
CA VAL A 366 -40.36 -12.21 26.29
C VAL A 366 -40.97 -12.64 24.96
N VAL A 367 -40.15 -12.84 23.94
CA VAL A 367 -40.58 -13.37 22.64
C VAL A 367 -40.34 -14.88 22.62
N PRO A 368 -41.38 -15.74 22.65
CA PRO A 368 -41.19 -17.16 22.42
C PRO A 368 -41.05 -17.39 20.90
N LEU A 369 -39.82 -17.63 20.45
CA LEU A 369 -39.55 -18.01 19.06
C LEU A 369 -39.89 -19.48 18.85
N ARG A 370 -40.76 -19.76 17.88
CA ARG A 370 -40.91 -21.09 17.27
C ARG A 370 -40.33 -21.03 15.87
N ILE A 371 -39.12 -21.56 15.70
CA ILE A 371 -38.46 -21.70 14.41
C ILE A 371 -38.83 -23.07 13.83
N THR A 372 -39.41 -23.09 12.63
CA THR A 372 -39.54 -24.31 11.82
C THR A 372 -38.59 -24.14 10.65
N VAL A 373 -37.58 -25.01 10.56
CA VAL A 373 -36.65 -25.07 9.43
C VAL A 373 -37.05 -26.25 8.58
N GLU A 374 -37.35 -26.00 7.31
CA GLU A 374 -37.53 -27.02 6.29
C GLU A 374 -36.40 -26.84 5.26
N ILE A 375 -35.55 -27.85 5.11
CA ILE A 375 -34.41 -27.85 4.20
C ILE A 375 -34.86 -28.56 2.93
N GLY A 376 -35.04 -27.81 1.85
CA GLY A 376 -35.25 -28.36 0.51
C GLY A 376 -33.92 -28.89 -0.06
N ASP A 377 -33.97 -30.08 -0.64
CA ASP A 377 -32.85 -30.73 -1.32
C ASP A 377 -32.59 -30.06 -2.69
N PRO A 378 -31.42 -29.42 -2.94
CA PRO A 378 -31.15 -28.73 -4.19
C PRO A 378 -30.81 -29.67 -5.37
N TYR A 379 -31.06 -30.99 -5.26
CA TYR A 379 -30.75 -31.97 -6.32
C TYR A 379 -31.94 -32.75 -6.87
N ALA A 380 -33.13 -32.15 -6.89
CA ALA A 380 -34.28 -32.73 -7.58
C ALA A 380 -34.93 -31.71 -8.51
N ASP A 381 -34.25 -31.38 -9.62
CA ASP A 381 -34.88 -31.15 -10.92
C ASP A 381 -33.78 -30.87 -11.95
N ASN A 382 -33.40 -31.92 -12.69
CA ASN A 382 -32.96 -31.89 -14.09
C ASN A 382 -32.38 -33.26 -14.50
N LEU A 383 -33.24 -34.28 -14.55
CA LEU A 383 -32.98 -35.53 -15.26
C LEU A 383 -34.04 -35.73 -16.35
N SER A 384 -34.02 -34.86 -17.36
CA SER A 384 -34.65 -35.13 -18.65
C SER A 384 -34.34 -34.04 -19.67
N ALA A 385 -33.21 -34.18 -20.38
CA ALA A 385 -33.07 -33.82 -21.81
C ALA A 385 -31.59 -33.94 -22.24
N LEU A 386 -31.12 -35.16 -22.45
CA LEU A 386 -29.85 -35.44 -23.12
C LEU A 386 -30.11 -36.54 -24.15
N ALA A 387 -30.53 -36.13 -25.36
CA ALA A 387 -30.42 -36.93 -26.57
C ALA A 387 -30.76 -36.06 -27.79
N ALA A 388 -29.75 -35.44 -28.42
CA ALA A 388 -29.47 -35.58 -29.86
C ALA A 388 -28.53 -34.49 -30.39
N ALA A 389 -27.58 -34.95 -31.22
CA ALA A 389 -26.77 -34.22 -32.21
C ALA A 389 -25.53 -33.43 -31.73
N GLY A 390 -24.35 -33.92 -32.15
CA GLY A 390 -23.05 -33.25 -32.07
C GLY A 390 -22.78 -32.31 -33.26
N PRO A 391 -21.51 -32.17 -33.70
CA PRO A 391 -20.59 -31.15 -33.19
C PRO A 391 -20.19 -30.13 -34.26
N THR A 392 -20.09 -28.85 -33.92
CA THR A 392 -19.25 -27.89 -34.68
C THR A 392 -18.88 -26.65 -33.86
N THR A 393 -17.56 -26.50 -33.64
CA THR A 393 -16.74 -25.27 -33.68
C THR A 393 -17.10 -24.00 -32.90
N VAL A 394 -16.01 -23.40 -32.39
CA VAL A 394 -15.79 -22.06 -31.84
C VAL A 394 -16.02 -21.95 -30.33
N ALA A 395 -14.94 -22.20 -29.58
CA ALA A 395 -14.88 -21.85 -28.16
C ALA A 395 -14.82 -20.33 -28.02
N SER A 396 -15.90 -19.73 -27.51
CA SER A 396 -15.88 -18.43 -26.85
C SER A 396 -15.24 -18.56 -25.47
N PRO A 397 -14.53 -17.53 -24.96
CA PRO A 397 -13.85 -17.62 -23.67
C PRO A 397 -14.85 -17.66 -22.51
N THR A 398 -14.62 -18.59 -21.59
CA THR A 398 -15.30 -18.72 -20.30
C THR A 398 -15.09 -17.45 -19.45
N PRO A 399 -16.12 -16.92 -18.76
CA PRO A 399 -15.91 -15.85 -17.78
C PRO A 399 -15.20 -16.40 -16.53
N GLY A 400 -14.13 -15.74 -16.09
CA GLY A 400 -13.73 -15.75 -14.67
C GLY A 400 -12.54 -16.61 -14.23
N ILE A 401 -11.39 -16.53 -14.92
CA ILE A 401 -10.07 -16.83 -14.31
C ILE A 401 -9.10 -15.75 -14.81
N SER A 402 -8.52 -14.98 -13.89
CA SER A 402 -7.41 -14.07 -14.21
C SER A 402 -6.23 -14.91 -14.73
N ALA A 403 -5.55 -14.46 -15.79
CA ALA A 403 -4.36 -15.14 -16.31
C ALA A 403 -3.27 -15.39 -15.23
N ALA A 404 -3.28 -14.62 -14.14
CA ALA A 404 -2.38 -14.77 -12.99
C ALA A 404 -2.69 -15.97 -12.07
N ASP A 405 -3.87 -16.61 -12.19
CA ASP A 405 -4.26 -17.79 -11.39
C ASP A 405 -3.94 -19.13 -12.07
N VAL A 406 -3.45 -19.09 -13.30
CA VAL A 406 -2.99 -20.29 -14.01
C VAL A 406 -1.62 -20.69 -13.47
N VAL A 407 -1.61 -21.75 -12.66
CA VAL A 407 -0.37 -22.43 -12.26
C VAL A 407 -0.01 -23.44 -13.35
N VAL A 408 1.14 -23.24 -13.99
CA VAL A 408 1.67 -24.19 -14.99
C VAL A 408 2.69 -25.12 -14.34
N GLU A 409 3.08 -26.18 -15.05
CA GLU A 409 4.17 -27.05 -14.62
C GLU A 409 5.51 -26.55 -15.20
N GLY A 410 6.56 -26.56 -14.39
CA GLY A 410 7.93 -26.34 -14.85
C GLY A 410 8.46 -27.53 -15.67
N VAL A 411 9.67 -27.39 -16.21
CA VAL A 411 10.37 -28.48 -16.92
C VAL A 411 11.57 -28.90 -16.10
N ALA A 412 11.63 -30.16 -15.65
CA ALA A 412 12.66 -30.62 -14.70
C ALA A 412 14.10 -30.37 -15.19
N ALA A 413 14.33 -30.46 -16.51
CA ALA A 413 15.63 -30.21 -17.12
C ALA A 413 16.11 -28.74 -16.98
N ASP A 414 15.20 -27.77 -16.83
CA ASP A 414 15.53 -26.34 -16.71
C ASP A 414 16.21 -25.98 -15.38
N TYR A 415 16.14 -26.90 -14.40
CA TYR A 415 16.75 -26.73 -13.08
C TYR A 415 18.09 -27.47 -12.96
N LEU A 416 18.52 -28.19 -14.00
CA LEU A 416 19.85 -28.79 -14.03
C LEU A 416 20.90 -27.69 -14.03
N GLY A 417 21.85 -27.77 -13.10
CA GLY A 417 22.94 -26.80 -12.99
C GLY A 417 22.58 -25.50 -12.26
N ARG A 418 21.40 -25.39 -11.64
CA ARG A 418 21.13 -24.29 -10.71
C ARG A 418 21.97 -24.46 -9.46
N SER A 419 22.81 -23.48 -9.18
CA SER A 419 23.69 -23.49 -8.01
C SER A 419 22.94 -23.25 -6.70
N GLY A 420 21.76 -22.62 -6.76
CA GLY A 420 21.03 -22.24 -5.56
C GLY A 420 21.66 -21.06 -4.84
N PHE A 421 21.41 -21.01 -3.54
CA PHE A 421 22.08 -20.16 -2.59
C PHE A 421 23.58 -20.54 -2.48
N SER A 422 24.44 -19.55 -2.67
CA SER A 422 25.88 -19.64 -2.49
C SER A 422 26.28 -19.23 -1.07
N GLU A 423 26.83 -20.18 -0.32
CA GLU A 423 27.26 -19.94 1.06
C GLU A 423 28.41 -18.94 1.15
N THR A 424 29.28 -18.87 0.13
CA THR A 424 30.43 -17.97 0.10
C THR A 424 30.14 -16.65 -0.61
N PHE A 425 28.86 -16.33 -0.86
CA PHE A 425 28.45 -15.14 -1.60
C PHE A 425 28.96 -13.82 -1.00
N LEU A 426 29.05 -13.73 0.33
CA LEU A 426 29.58 -12.56 1.04
C LEU A 426 31.11 -12.54 1.13
N GLY A 427 31.78 -13.61 0.71
CA GLY A 427 33.22 -13.84 0.80
C GLY A 427 33.52 -15.18 1.46
N SER A 428 34.67 -15.79 1.14
CA SER A 428 35.05 -17.10 1.69
C SER A 428 35.23 -17.11 3.20
N ASP A 429 35.69 -15.99 3.78
CA ASP A 429 35.86 -15.80 5.23
C ASP A 429 34.58 -15.30 5.93
N ALA A 430 33.51 -15.10 5.16
CA ALA A 430 32.21 -14.59 5.59
C ALA A 430 31.08 -15.53 5.12
N ALA A 431 31.34 -16.84 5.17
CA ALA A 431 30.41 -17.84 4.67
C ALA A 431 29.14 -17.91 5.52
N VAL A 432 28.00 -18.00 4.84
CA VAL A 432 26.66 -18.14 5.43
C VAL A 432 26.14 -19.52 5.06
N THR A 433 26.03 -20.43 6.02
CA THR A 433 25.56 -21.80 5.73
C THR A 433 24.04 -21.86 5.69
N LEU A 434 23.48 -22.83 4.94
CA LEU A 434 22.05 -23.10 5.00
C LEU A 434 21.64 -23.59 6.40
N PRO A 435 20.45 -23.20 6.92
CA PRO A 435 19.99 -23.66 8.23
C PRO A 435 19.87 -25.19 8.31
N VAL A 436 20.25 -25.75 9.44
CA VAL A 436 20.04 -27.17 9.73
C VAL A 436 18.65 -27.35 10.32
N VAL A 437 17.81 -28.18 9.68
CA VAL A 437 16.48 -28.52 10.21
C VAL A 437 16.63 -29.56 11.32
N ASN A 438 16.08 -29.27 12.51
CA ASN A 438 16.19 -30.16 13.66
C ASN A 438 15.40 -31.46 13.46
N ASN A 439 14.17 -31.35 12.94
CA ASN A 439 13.35 -32.51 12.59
C ASN A 439 13.60 -32.97 11.14
N ARG A 440 14.63 -33.80 10.95
CA ARG A 440 15.03 -34.29 9.63
C ARG A 440 13.97 -35.16 8.93
N ASP A 441 13.09 -35.80 9.69
CA ASP A 441 12.04 -36.69 9.15
C ASP A 441 10.91 -35.92 8.45
N ASP A 442 10.81 -34.61 8.69
CA ASP A 442 9.87 -33.73 8.01
C ASP A 442 10.48 -33.06 6.76
N ILE A 443 11.77 -33.24 6.48
CA ILE A 443 12.35 -32.72 5.24
C ILE A 443 11.83 -33.56 4.07
N LEU A 444 11.30 -32.90 3.03
CA LEU A 444 10.94 -33.57 1.79
C LEU A 444 12.20 -34.04 1.06
N VAL A 445 12.26 -35.34 0.77
CA VAL A 445 13.30 -35.95 -0.06
C VAL A 445 12.75 -36.18 -1.46
N PHE A 446 13.54 -35.87 -2.48
CA PHE A 446 13.18 -36.07 -3.88
C PHE A 446 14.36 -36.64 -4.68
N ASP A 447 14.09 -37.21 -5.86
CA ASP A 447 15.15 -37.67 -6.75
C ASP A 447 15.82 -36.48 -7.45
N ASP A 448 17.07 -36.22 -7.10
CA ASP A 448 17.96 -35.30 -7.80
C ASP A 448 18.95 -36.11 -8.65
N ASN A 449 18.50 -36.51 -9.83
CA ASN A 449 19.29 -37.22 -10.83
C ASN A 449 19.87 -38.54 -10.29
N GLY A 450 19.03 -39.38 -9.67
CA GLY A 450 19.42 -40.67 -9.11
C GLY A 450 20.07 -40.60 -7.72
N ARG A 451 19.99 -39.45 -7.05
CA ARG A 451 20.44 -39.25 -5.65
C ARG A 451 19.34 -38.60 -4.85
N ASP A 452 19.29 -38.89 -3.56
CA ASP A 452 18.36 -38.25 -2.64
C ASP A 452 18.75 -36.77 -2.45
N GLY A 453 17.89 -35.86 -2.92
CA GLY A 453 17.99 -34.42 -2.75
C GLY A 453 17.03 -33.92 -1.67
N THR A 454 17.45 -32.91 -0.91
CA THR A 454 16.65 -32.26 0.15
C THR A 454 16.52 -30.74 -0.03
N VAL A 455 17.26 -30.17 -0.97
CA VAL A 455 17.32 -28.73 -1.24
C VAL A 455 16.95 -28.48 -2.70
N LEU A 456 15.89 -27.72 -2.92
CA LEU A 456 15.50 -27.27 -4.25
C LEU A 456 16.33 -26.03 -4.60
N ASN A 457 17.35 -26.23 -5.43
CA ASN A 457 18.16 -25.13 -5.94
C ASN A 457 17.47 -24.44 -7.13
N TYR A 458 17.44 -23.11 -7.07
CA TYR A 458 17.00 -22.19 -8.11
C TYR A 458 18.13 -21.22 -8.47
N GLU A 459 17.93 -20.30 -9.40
CA GLU A 459 18.93 -19.24 -9.63
C GLU A 459 19.04 -18.33 -8.40
N HIS A 460 20.21 -18.30 -7.76
CA HIS A 460 20.58 -17.43 -6.63
C HIS A 460 19.83 -17.65 -5.31
N PHE A 461 18.90 -18.61 -5.24
CA PHE A 461 18.21 -18.98 -4.01
C PHE A 461 17.93 -20.48 -3.93
N SER A 462 17.71 -20.96 -2.71
CA SER A 462 17.41 -22.36 -2.40
C SER A 462 16.24 -22.48 -1.45
N VAL A 463 15.41 -23.51 -1.64
CA VAL A 463 14.24 -23.80 -0.81
C VAL A 463 14.34 -25.19 -0.20
N VAL A 464 13.98 -25.33 1.08
CA VAL A 464 13.83 -26.63 1.75
C VAL A 464 12.37 -26.82 2.13
N MET A 465 11.77 -27.94 1.71
CA MET A 465 10.34 -28.21 1.84
C MET A 465 10.02 -29.08 3.06
N SER A 466 8.92 -28.77 3.75
CA SER A 466 8.30 -29.67 4.72
C SER A 466 7.44 -30.71 3.99
N ARG A 467 7.70 -31.99 4.26
CA ARG A 467 6.94 -33.13 3.75
C ARG A 467 5.52 -33.14 4.30
N THR A 468 5.35 -32.89 5.60
CA THR A 468 4.02 -32.94 6.24
C THR A 468 3.18 -31.70 5.98
N ARG A 469 3.82 -30.53 5.83
CA ARG A 469 3.13 -29.24 5.64
C ARG A 469 2.96 -28.85 4.18
N ARG A 470 3.65 -29.49 3.24
CA ARG A 470 3.57 -29.25 1.78
C ARG A 470 3.90 -27.80 1.37
N MET A 471 4.71 -27.13 2.19
CA MET A 471 5.20 -25.76 2.03
C MET A 471 6.66 -25.70 2.51
N CYS A 472 7.39 -24.64 2.20
CA CYS A 472 8.78 -24.53 2.61
C CYS A 472 8.94 -24.41 4.14
N LEU A 473 9.97 -25.07 4.67
CA LEU A 473 10.52 -24.82 5.99
C LEU A 473 11.24 -23.47 6.01
N TYR A 474 12.01 -23.20 4.95
CA TYR A 474 12.64 -21.90 4.69
C TYR A 474 13.04 -21.76 3.21
N SER A 475 13.30 -20.51 2.82
CA SER A 475 14.01 -20.12 1.61
C SER A 475 15.24 -19.26 1.97
N ALA A 476 16.34 -19.41 1.24
CA ALA A 476 17.57 -18.64 1.40
C ALA A 476 17.99 -18.04 0.06
N VAL A 477 18.23 -16.73 -0.01
CA VAL A 477 18.57 -15.99 -1.25
C VAL A 477 19.82 -15.14 -1.07
N ASN A 478 20.65 -15.10 -2.13
CA ASN A 478 21.71 -14.12 -2.28
C ASN A 478 21.23 -12.94 -3.12
N ILE A 479 21.52 -11.73 -2.67
CA ILE A 479 21.11 -10.49 -3.33
C ILE A 479 22.37 -9.70 -3.67
N ASP A 480 22.59 -9.45 -4.96
CA ASP A 480 23.65 -8.55 -5.45
C ASP A 480 23.02 -7.18 -5.79
N GLY A 481 23.16 -6.21 -4.89
CA GLY A 481 22.65 -4.85 -5.11
C GLY A 481 23.32 -4.13 -6.29
N LYS A 482 24.55 -4.53 -6.67
CA LYS A 482 25.33 -3.93 -7.76
C LYS A 482 24.92 -4.45 -9.14
N GLN A 483 24.59 -5.75 -9.24
CA GLN A 483 24.28 -6.42 -10.51
C GLN A 483 22.79 -6.54 -10.80
N ARG A 484 21.93 -5.79 -10.11
CA ARG A 484 20.48 -5.87 -10.26
C ARG A 484 20.01 -5.72 -11.71
N ALA A 485 18.96 -6.43 -12.06
CA ALA A 485 18.29 -6.35 -13.35
C ALA A 485 16.78 -6.16 -13.18
N ARG A 486 16.10 -5.73 -14.25
CA ARG A 486 14.63 -5.70 -14.30
C ARG A 486 14.14 -6.93 -15.06
N ALA A 487 13.03 -7.49 -14.62
CA ALA A 487 12.33 -8.57 -15.28
C ALA A 487 10.84 -8.48 -14.99
N ASP A 488 10.01 -8.72 -16.00
CA ASP A 488 8.56 -8.72 -15.88
C ASP A 488 8.07 -9.94 -15.12
N ARG A 489 7.00 -9.78 -14.35
CA ARG A 489 6.39 -10.88 -13.61
C ARG A 489 5.91 -11.97 -14.57
N THR A 490 6.20 -13.23 -14.24
CA THR A 490 5.70 -14.39 -14.99
C THR A 490 4.67 -15.18 -14.19
N GLN A 491 4.03 -16.15 -14.84
CA GLN A 491 3.00 -17.01 -14.24
C GLN A 491 3.58 -17.93 -13.16
N TRP A 492 2.74 -18.32 -12.19
CA TRP A 492 3.09 -19.27 -11.15
C TRP A 492 3.37 -20.66 -11.71
N ARG A 493 4.33 -21.38 -11.11
CA ARG A 493 4.76 -22.71 -11.53
C ARG A 493 4.75 -23.72 -10.40
N ARG A 494 4.44 -24.97 -10.72
CA ARG A 494 4.80 -26.12 -9.89
C ARG A 494 6.20 -26.58 -10.24
N ASP A 495 6.93 -27.01 -9.21
CA ASP A 495 8.23 -27.63 -9.39
C ASP A 495 8.05 -29.11 -9.78
N PRO A 496 8.48 -29.54 -10.96
CA PRO A 496 8.31 -30.91 -11.43
C PRO A 496 9.28 -31.90 -10.76
N ARG A 497 10.28 -31.43 -9.99
CA ARG A 497 11.23 -32.31 -9.29
C ARG A 497 10.60 -33.02 -8.10
N ILE A 498 9.48 -32.50 -7.58
CA ILE A 498 8.78 -33.08 -6.45
C ILE A 498 7.33 -33.44 -6.81
N PRO A 499 6.70 -34.42 -6.13
CA PRO A 499 5.34 -34.82 -6.44
C PRO A 499 4.32 -33.68 -6.29
N ASP A 500 3.27 -33.67 -7.12
CA ASP A 500 2.20 -32.65 -7.06
C ASP A 500 1.53 -32.58 -5.68
N HIS A 501 1.32 -33.72 -5.03
CA HIS A 501 0.75 -33.78 -3.68
C HIS A 501 1.67 -33.21 -2.58
N ALA A 502 2.96 -32.96 -2.87
CA ALA A 502 3.89 -32.33 -1.94
C ALA A 502 3.88 -30.79 -2.03
N GLN A 503 3.08 -30.22 -2.94
CA GLN A 503 2.97 -28.79 -3.19
C GLN A 503 1.53 -28.33 -3.02
N ILE A 504 1.31 -27.13 -2.47
CA ILE A 504 -0.02 -26.51 -2.43
C ILE A 504 -0.12 -25.59 -3.64
N SER A 505 -1.12 -25.82 -4.49
CA SER A 505 -1.25 -25.10 -5.76
C SER A 505 -2.49 -24.22 -5.83
N LYS A 506 -3.67 -24.73 -5.47
CA LYS A 506 -4.96 -24.03 -5.66
C LYS A 506 -5.92 -24.19 -4.47
N GLU A 507 -5.62 -25.08 -3.54
CA GLU A 507 -6.49 -25.51 -2.45
C GLU A 507 -6.90 -24.31 -1.60
N CYS A 508 -5.91 -23.64 -1.02
CA CYS A 508 -6.10 -22.46 -0.16
C CYS A 508 -5.80 -21.12 -0.86
N TYR A 509 -5.38 -21.13 -2.13
CA TYR A 509 -4.98 -19.91 -2.85
C TYR A 509 -6.07 -19.38 -3.79
N GLY A 510 -6.23 -18.06 -3.86
CA GLY A 510 -7.17 -17.38 -4.76
C GLY A 510 -7.66 -16.04 -4.23
N LEU A 511 -8.77 -15.55 -4.78
CA LEU A 511 -9.44 -14.35 -4.27
C LEU A 511 -9.96 -14.56 -2.84
N ALA A 512 -10.05 -13.47 -2.07
CA ALA A 512 -10.59 -13.49 -0.72
C ALA A 512 -11.96 -14.24 -0.69
N PRO A 513 -12.21 -15.10 0.31
CA PRO A 513 -11.48 -15.27 1.57
C PRO A 513 -10.29 -16.25 1.50
N LYS A 514 -9.87 -16.69 0.31
CA LYS A 514 -8.67 -17.52 0.14
C LYS A 514 -7.39 -16.68 0.28
N PHE A 515 -6.27 -17.36 0.46
CA PHE A 515 -4.96 -16.76 0.70
C PHE A 515 -4.29 -16.31 -0.60
N SER A 516 -3.42 -15.31 -0.48
CA SER A 516 -2.42 -14.99 -1.49
C SER A 516 -1.25 -15.96 -1.42
N ARG A 517 -0.58 -16.18 -2.56
CA ARG A 517 0.73 -16.85 -2.61
C ARG A 517 1.81 -15.88 -2.13
N GLY A 518 2.05 -15.89 -0.83
CA GLY A 518 3.08 -15.10 -0.17
C GLY A 518 4.47 -15.63 -0.51
N HIS A 519 5.31 -14.83 -1.16
CA HIS A 519 6.67 -15.24 -1.50
C HIS A 519 7.54 -15.32 -0.25
N MET A 520 8.35 -16.37 -0.11
CA MET A 520 9.43 -16.39 0.88
C MET A 520 10.64 -15.63 0.35
N THR A 521 11.26 -16.10 -0.74
CA THR A 521 12.17 -15.27 -1.53
C THR A 521 11.34 -14.35 -2.40
N ARG A 522 11.41 -13.04 -2.15
CA ARG A 522 10.70 -12.04 -2.97
C ARG A 522 11.19 -12.12 -4.41
N ARG A 523 10.26 -11.93 -5.34
CA ARG A 523 10.49 -12.05 -6.79
C ARG A 523 11.73 -11.30 -7.29
N GLU A 524 12.00 -10.12 -6.75
CA GLU A 524 13.09 -9.23 -7.20
C GLU A 524 14.45 -9.57 -6.59
N ASP A 525 14.49 -10.28 -5.47
CA ASP A 525 15.70 -10.53 -4.69
C ASP A 525 16.76 -11.30 -5.49
N PRO A 526 16.42 -12.37 -6.22
CA PRO A 526 17.40 -13.10 -7.02
C PRO A 526 17.60 -12.48 -8.42
N VAL A 527 16.99 -11.35 -8.76
CA VAL A 527 17.01 -10.81 -10.13
C VAL A 527 18.24 -9.93 -10.35
N TRP A 528 19.39 -10.57 -10.51
CA TRP A 528 20.67 -9.91 -10.76
C TRP A 528 21.59 -10.74 -11.67
N GLY A 529 22.57 -10.07 -12.29
CA GLY A 529 23.49 -10.62 -13.27
C GLY A 529 23.04 -10.39 -14.72
N PRO A 530 23.63 -11.13 -15.69
CA PRO A 530 23.26 -11.03 -17.10
C PRO A 530 21.76 -11.25 -17.32
N GLU A 531 21.18 -10.62 -18.34
CA GLU A 531 19.73 -10.65 -18.62
C GLU A 531 19.13 -12.06 -18.61
N THR A 532 19.80 -13.05 -19.21
CA THR A 532 19.34 -14.43 -19.23
C THR A 532 19.36 -15.10 -17.85
N VAL A 533 20.31 -14.73 -16.99
CA VAL A 533 20.40 -15.19 -15.60
C VAL A 533 19.28 -14.55 -14.78
N ALA A 534 19.11 -13.24 -14.88
CA ALA A 534 18.08 -12.49 -14.18
C ALA A 534 16.65 -12.93 -14.58
N ALA A 535 16.40 -13.15 -15.86
CA ALA A 535 15.12 -13.64 -16.35
C ALA A 535 14.81 -15.06 -15.83
N ARG A 536 15.83 -15.93 -15.77
CA ARG A 536 15.68 -17.24 -15.14
C ARG A 536 15.39 -17.13 -13.64
N ALA A 537 16.11 -16.28 -12.91
CA ALA A 537 15.87 -16.05 -11.49
C ALA A 537 14.46 -15.54 -11.19
N ASN A 538 13.97 -14.59 -12.00
CA ASN A 538 12.61 -14.09 -11.92
C ASN A 538 11.59 -15.23 -12.15
N ASN A 539 11.79 -16.06 -13.18
CA ASN A 539 10.93 -17.23 -13.41
C ASN A 539 10.97 -18.25 -12.27
N ASP A 540 12.16 -18.50 -11.71
CA ASP A 540 12.35 -19.46 -10.64
C ASP A 540 11.67 -18.99 -9.34
N SER A 541 11.70 -17.69 -9.04
CA SER A 541 11.03 -17.13 -7.85
C SER A 541 9.50 -17.32 -7.84
N MET A 542 8.90 -17.56 -9.02
CA MET A 542 7.46 -17.79 -9.22
C MET A 542 7.04 -19.25 -9.03
N HIS A 543 7.79 -20.07 -8.29
CA HIS A 543 7.38 -21.44 -7.94
C HIS A 543 6.54 -21.48 -6.65
N VAL A 544 5.52 -22.33 -6.63
CA VAL A 544 4.66 -22.52 -5.44
C VAL A 544 5.41 -23.13 -4.24
N THR A 545 6.55 -23.78 -4.47
CA THR A 545 7.49 -24.22 -3.44
C THR A 545 8.11 -23.04 -2.67
N ASN A 546 8.24 -21.88 -3.30
CA ASN A 546 8.69 -20.62 -2.69
C ASN A 546 7.50 -19.80 -2.14
N ALA A 547 6.31 -20.39 -1.99
CA ALA A 547 5.12 -19.71 -1.53
C ALA A 547 4.52 -20.34 -0.27
N VAL A 548 3.98 -19.48 0.60
CA VAL A 548 3.25 -19.87 1.81
C VAL A 548 1.92 -19.09 1.89
N PRO A 549 0.82 -19.67 2.41
CA PRO A 549 -0.47 -18.98 2.52
C PRO A 549 -0.39 -17.76 3.42
N GLN A 550 -0.57 -16.59 2.82
CA GLN A 550 -0.58 -15.30 3.51
C GLN A 550 -1.90 -14.58 3.20
N MET A 551 -2.52 -13.98 4.21
CA MET A 551 -3.72 -13.16 4.00
C MET A 551 -3.40 -12.07 2.98
N GLN A 552 -4.37 -11.69 2.14
CA GLN A 552 -4.08 -10.72 1.08
C GLN A 552 -3.58 -9.37 1.63
N THR A 553 -4.09 -8.98 2.80
CA THR A 553 -3.67 -7.82 3.60
C THR A 553 -2.35 -8.02 4.35
N PHE A 554 -1.85 -9.26 4.45
CA PHE A 554 -0.57 -9.62 5.08
C PHE A 554 0.64 -9.31 4.20
N ASN A 555 0.43 -9.23 2.88
CA ASN A 555 1.49 -8.97 1.89
C ASN A 555 1.78 -7.46 1.69
N ALA A 556 1.31 -6.60 2.59
CA ALA A 556 1.52 -5.16 2.61
C ALA A 556 1.94 -4.70 4.02
N GLY A 557 2.77 -3.65 4.14
CA GLY A 557 3.22 -3.08 5.43
C GLY A 557 4.65 -3.45 5.84
N VAL A 558 4.93 -3.49 7.16
CA VAL A 558 6.29 -3.48 7.75
C VAL A 558 7.20 -4.65 7.31
N TRP A 559 6.64 -5.79 6.87
CA TRP A 559 7.42 -6.86 6.25
C TRP A 559 8.05 -6.44 4.92
N LEU A 560 7.28 -5.73 4.09
CA LEU A 560 7.76 -5.07 2.89
C LEU A 560 8.72 -3.93 3.24
N ASP A 561 8.55 -3.25 4.38
CA ASP A 561 9.44 -2.17 4.84
C ASP A 561 10.78 -2.67 5.39
N LEU A 562 10.79 -3.83 6.07
CA LEU A 562 12.01 -4.52 6.48
C LEU A 562 12.78 -5.06 5.27
N GLU A 563 12.06 -5.65 4.32
CA GLU A 563 12.60 -6.00 3.01
C GLU A 563 13.16 -4.75 2.34
N ASN A 564 12.41 -3.65 2.27
CA ASN A 564 12.85 -2.39 1.68
C ASN A 564 14.03 -1.78 2.45
N TYR A 565 14.17 -1.93 3.76
CA TYR A 565 15.28 -1.36 4.51
C TYR A 565 16.58 -2.14 4.29
N ALA A 566 16.55 -3.47 4.36
CA ALA A 566 17.73 -4.29 4.05
C ALA A 566 18.09 -4.24 2.56
N LEU A 567 17.08 -4.31 1.66
CA LEU A 567 17.28 -4.24 0.21
C LEU A 567 17.63 -2.84 -0.27
N GLN A 568 16.99 -1.76 0.20
CA GLN A 568 17.32 -0.40 -0.29
C GLN A 568 18.67 0.07 0.24
N ASN A 569 19.09 -0.31 1.45
CA ASN A 569 20.46 -0.04 1.89
C ASN A 569 21.46 -0.87 1.06
N ALA A 570 21.21 -2.17 0.83
CA ALA A 570 22.06 -2.95 -0.08
C ALA A 570 22.06 -2.43 -1.53
N ARG A 571 20.92 -1.90 -2.02
CA ARG A 571 20.78 -1.30 -3.36
C ARG A 571 21.45 0.07 -3.46
N ARG A 572 21.36 0.90 -2.42
CA ARG A 572 21.97 2.25 -2.34
C ARG A 572 23.49 2.15 -2.20
N ASP A 573 23.93 1.21 -1.38
CA ASP A 573 25.35 1.05 -1.02
C ASP A 573 26.03 -0.05 -1.88
N GLN A 574 25.34 -0.57 -2.91
CA GLN A 574 25.80 -1.63 -3.83
C GLN A 574 26.33 -2.89 -3.11
N MET A 575 25.75 -3.21 -1.95
CA MET A 575 26.19 -4.31 -1.10
C MET A 575 25.65 -5.66 -1.58
N ARG A 576 26.38 -6.70 -1.20
CA ARG A 576 25.92 -8.09 -1.24
C ARG A 576 25.30 -8.44 0.11
N ILE A 577 24.12 -9.03 0.10
CA ILE A 577 23.45 -9.53 1.31
C ILE A 577 22.92 -10.94 1.10
N SER A 578 22.77 -11.69 2.18
CA SER A 578 22.09 -12.98 2.20
C SER A 578 20.88 -12.90 3.11
N VAL A 579 19.74 -13.42 2.66
CA VAL A 579 18.48 -13.40 3.41
C VAL A 579 17.94 -14.82 3.53
N ILE A 580 17.56 -15.21 4.73
CA ILE A 580 16.96 -16.51 5.04
C ILE A 580 15.60 -16.25 5.69
N THR A 581 14.53 -16.89 5.22
CA THR A 581 13.18 -16.60 5.70
C THR A 581 12.26 -17.80 5.58
N GLY A 582 11.26 -17.88 6.45
CA GLY A 582 10.29 -18.97 6.44
C GLY A 582 9.11 -18.73 7.38
N PRO A 583 8.11 -19.63 7.36
CA PRO A 583 7.04 -19.65 8.35
C PRO A 583 7.50 -20.25 9.68
N PHE A 584 6.79 -19.94 10.76
CA PHE A 584 6.72 -20.79 11.95
C PHE A 584 5.64 -21.82 11.72
N LEU A 585 6.02 -23.10 11.70
CA LEU A 585 5.10 -24.23 11.51
C LEU A 585 4.80 -24.83 12.88
N HIS A 586 3.59 -24.63 13.37
CA HIS A 586 3.16 -25.14 14.66
C HIS A 586 2.06 -26.20 14.51
N ASP A 587 1.99 -27.13 15.47
CA ASP A 587 1.01 -28.22 15.45
C ASP A 587 -0.43 -27.73 15.63
N ASP A 588 -0.60 -26.56 16.26
CA ASP A 588 -1.87 -25.88 16.52
C ASP A 588 -2.25 -24.84 15.46
N ASP A 589 -1.51 -24.77 14.35
CA ASP A 589 -1.87 -23.91 13.21
C ASP A 589 -3.29 -24.20 12.70
N PRO A 590 -4.11 -23.17 12.46
CA PRO A 590 -5.50 -23.35 12.05
C PRO A 590 -5.60 -24.02 10.68
N ILE A 591 -6.56 -24.94 10.56
CA ILE A 591 -6.87 -25.58 9.27
C ILE A 591 -7.87 -24.71 8.53
N LYS A 592 -7.51 -24.22 7.34
CA LYS A 592 -8.41 -23.55 6.40
C LYS A 592 -8.23 -24.13 5.01
N PHE A 593 -9.34 -24.40 4.31
CA PHE A 593 -9.33 -25.01 2.97
C PHE A 593 -8.48 -26.31 2.92
N ASP A 594 -8.60 -27.14 3.97
CA ASP A 594 -7.84 -28.39 4.16
C ASP A 594 -6.30 -28.23 4.24
N VAL A 595 -5.82 -27.01 4.49
CA VAL A 595 -4.40 -26.70 4.68
C VAL A 595 -4.19 -26.13 6.08
N ARG A 596 -3.16 -26.59 6.80
CA ARG A 596 -2.73 -25.98 8.06
C ARG A 596 -1.96 -24.70 7.77
N ILE A 597 -2.58 -23.56 8.08
CA ILE A 597 -2.09 -22.23 7.73
C ILE A 597 -1.15 -21.73 8.82
N PRO A 598 0.14 -21.46 8.52
CA PRO A 598 1.05 -20.90 9.50
C PRO A 598 0.58 -19.53 9.97
N VAL A 599 0.62 -19.28 11.27
CA VAL A 599 0.16 -18.02 11.86
C VAL A 599 1.23 -16.92 11.84
N ALA A 600 2.51 -17.28 11.79
CA ALA A 600 3.61 -16.32 11.87
C ALA A 600 4.80 -16.72 10.99
N PHE A 601 5.68 -15.75 10.74
CA PHE A 601 6.81 -15.81 9.81
C PHE A 601 8.05 -15.16 10.42
N TRP A 602 9.21 -15.48 9.88
CA TRP A 602 10.49 -14.95 10.33
C TRP A 602 11.47 -14.67 9.19
N LYS A 603 12.44 -13.80 9.44
CA LYS A 603 13.53 -13.48 8.52
C LYS A 603 14.83 -13.24 9.26
N VAL A 604 15.93 -13.72 8.70
CA VAL A 604 17.30 -13.46 9.13
C VAL A 604 18.04 -12.80 7.96
N ILE A 605 18.65 -11.64 8.21
CA ILE A 605 19.39 -10.86 7.21
C ILE A 605 20.86 -10.87 7.61
N VAL A 606 21.74 -11.22 6.68
CA VAL A 606 23.18 -11.36 6.88
C VAL A 606 23.94 -10.51 5.87
N PHE A 607 24.91 -9.72 6.35
CA PHE A 607 25.72 -8.83 5.52
C PHE A 607 27.09 -8.57 6.16
N VAL A 608 28.04 -8.05 5.38
CA VAL A 608 29.33 -7.57 5.89
C VAL A 608 29.18 -6.08 6.17
N HIS A 609 29.45 -5.64 7.39
CA HIS A 609 29.30 -4.24 7.78
C HIS A 609 30.45 -3.39 7.21
N ASP A 610 30.12 -2.36 6.42
CA ASP A 610 31.10 -1.60 5.64
C ASP A 610 32.18 -0.88 6.47
N THR A 611 31.87 -0.51 7.71
CA THR A 611 32.83 0.22 8.57
C THR A 611 33.75 -0.73 9.34
N THR A 612 33.24 -1.88 9.77
CA THR A 612 33.98 -2.81 10.64
C THR A 612 34.55 -4.00 9.88
N GLY A 613 34.04 -4.28 8.67
CA GLY A 613 34.35 -5.47 7.90
C GLY A 613 33.85 -6.77 8.52
N ALA A 614 33.06 -6.70 9.59
CA ALA A 614 32.56 -7.86 10.31
C ALA A 614 31.30 -8.43 9.64
N LEU A 615 31.12 -9.75 9.70
CA LEU A 615 29.88 -10.40 9.33
C LEU A 615 28.83 -10.14 10.43
N THR A 616 27.68 -9.62 10.04
CA THR A 616 26.58 -9.24 10.94
C THR A 616 25.30 -9.95 10.53
N ALA A 617 24.52 -10.40 11.52
CA ALA A 617 23.22 -11.04 11.30
C ALA A 617 22.14 -10.41 12.20
N THR A 618 20.93 -10.24 11.68
CA THR A 618 19.77 -9.72 12.44
C THR A 618 18.52 -10.54 12.15
N GLY A 619 17.68 -10.79 13.18
CA GLY A 619 16.49 -11.62 13.11
C GLY A 619 15.19 -10.84 13.34
N TYR A 620 14.10 -11.26 12.67
CA TYR A 620 12.79 -10.61 12.72
C TYR A 620 11.65 -11.62 12.70
N SER A 621 10.50 -11.26 13.30
CA SER A 621 9.26 -12.04 13.26
C SER A 621 8.03 -11.18 12.95
N LEU A 622 7.03 -11.76 12.28
CA LEU A 622 5.72 -11.15 12.04
C LEU A 622 4.58 -12.17 12.13
N SER A 623 3.40 -11.77 12.62
CA SER A 623 2.23 -12.65 12.77
C SER A 623 1.03 -12.17 11.95
N GLN A 624 0.35 -13.10 11.26
CA GLN A 624 -0.95 -12.90 10.60
C GLN A 624 -2.15 -13.32 11.47
N GLY A 625 -1.93 -13.71 12.73
CA GLY A 625 -2.93 -14.37 13.57
C GLY A 625 -4.18 -13.56 13.86
N GLU A 626 -4.08 -12.24 14.01
CA GLU A 626 -5.23 -11.36 14.28
C GLU A 626 -6.25 -11.36 13.13
N PHE A 627 -5.84 -11.78 11.93
CA PHE A 627 -6.69 -11.85 10.74
C PHE A 627 -7.29 -13.24 10.48
N LEU A 628 -6.93 -14.24 11.29
CA LEU A 628 -7.39 -15.62 11.11
C LEU A 628 -8.67 -15.94 11.91
N SER A 629 -9.12 -15.08 12.83
CA SER A 629 -10.35 -15.30 13.63
C SER A 629 -11.63 -15.23 12.80
N GLU A 630 -12.59 -16.14 13.06
CA GLU A 630 -13.89 -16.21 12.36
C GLU A 630 -14.92 -15.18 12.87
N HIS A 631 -14.62 -14.50 13.96
CA HIS A 631 -15.44 -13.45 14.55
C HIS A 631 -14.60 -12.18 14.49
N GLU A 632 -15.14 -11.14 13.85
CA GLU A 632 -14.48 -9.87 13.53
C GLU A 632 -13.40 -9.94 12.43
N PHE A 633 -13.65 -9.17 11.37
CA PHE A 633 -12.63 -8.72 10.44
C PHE A 633 -11.79 -7.67 11.19
N VAL A 634 -10.82 -8.12 11.99
CA VAL A 634 -9.97 -7.24 12.81
C VAL A 634 -8.95 -6.57 11.89
N PHE A 635 -8.99 -5.24 11.77
CA PHE A 635 -7.89 -4.45 11.22
C PHE A 635 -6.80 -4.29 12.31
N GLY A 636 -5.95 -5.30 12.47
CA GLY A 636 -4.77 -5.25 13.33
C GLY A 636 -3.53 -4.73 12.58
N GLN A 637 -2.59 -4.08 13.25
CA GLN A 637 -1.29 -3.74 12.65
C GLN A 637 -0.40 -4.99 12.58
N HIS A 638 0.34 -5.16 11.48
CA HIS A 638 1.45 -6.11 11.42
C HIS A 638 2.57 -5.66 12.35
N LYS A 639 2.65 -6.26 13.55
CA LYS A 639 3.72 -5.97 14.50
C LYS A 639 4.99 -6.73 14.12
N THR A 640 5.87 -6.08 13.35
CA THR A 640 7.23 -6.62 13.13
C THR A 640 8.03 -6.43 14.41
N THR A 641 8.64 -7.50 14.88
CA THR A 641 9.50 -7.45 16.07
C THR A 641 10.89 -7.90 15.68
N GLN A 642 11.91 -7.15 16.06
CA GLN A 642 13.28 -7.67 16.03
C GLN A 642 13.38 -8.76 17.09
N ARG A 643 13.85 -9.94 16.70
CA ARG A 643 13.97 -11.09 17.58
C ARG A 643 15.41 -11.57 17.58
N ARG A 644 15.81 -12.12 18.73
CA ARG A 644 17.03 -12.90 18.80
C ARG A 644 16.99 -14.04 17.79
N ILE A 645 18.08 -14.25 17.05
CA ILE A 645 18.22 -15.35 16.11
C ILE A 645 18.04 -16.69 16.86
N GLU A 646 18.55 -16.81 18.09
CA GLU A 646 18.32 -17.97 18.96
C GLU A 646 16.83 -18.23 19.24
N TRP A 647 16.03 -17.17 19.42
CA TRP A 647 14.59 -17.31 19.61
C TRP A 647 13.92 -17.83 18.34
N ILE A 648 14.37 -17.37 17.17
CA ILE A 648 13.91 -17.88 15.87
C ILE A 648 14.30 -19.35 15.69
N GLU A 649 15.54 -19.75 16.02
CA GLU A 649 15.99 -21.15 15.98
C GLU A 649 15.04 -22.07 16.76
N GLN A 650 14.78 -21.70 18.01
CA GLN A 650 13.91 -22.47 18.89
C GLN A 650 12.48 -22.56 18.37
N LYS A 651 11.91 -21.44 17.89
CA LYS A 651 10.53 -21.39 17.40
C LYS A 651 10.35 -22.05 16.03
N ALA A 652 11.32 -21.94 15.13
CA ALA A 652 11.26 -22.50 13.78
C ALA A 652 11.75 -23.95 13.72
N GLY A 653 12.41 -24.46 14.77
CA GLY A 653 13.00 -25.80 14.77
C GLY A 653 14.20 -25.90 13.81
N LEU A 654 14.98 -24.82 13.71
CA LEU A 654 16.14 -24.70 12.84
C LEU A 654 17.39 -24.41 13.68
N SER A 655 18.57 -24.61 13.10
CA SER A 655 19.81 -24.00 13.57
C SER A 655 20.48 -23.19 12.46
N PHE A 656 20.83 -21.95 12.76
CA PHE A 656 21.59 -21.04 11.90
C PHE A 656 23.11 -21.11 12.16
N GLY A 657 23.55 -22.04 13.02
CA GLY A 657 24.96 -22.25 13.34
C GLY A 657 25.62 -21.00 13.92
N ASP A 658 26.72 -20.57 13.29
CA ASP A 658 27.52 -19.45 13.79
C ASP A 658 26.80 -18.09 13.67
N LEU A 659 25.72 -17.97 12.88
CA LEU A 659 24.98 -16.70 12.75
C LEU A 659 24.33 -16.27 14.06
N THR A 660 23.89 -17.20 14.89
CA THR A 660 23.39 -16.90 16.24
C THR A 660 24.45 -16.20 17.08
N ALA A 661 25.73 -16.44 16.78
CA ALA A 661 26.82 -15.78 17.46
C ALA A 661 27.13 -14.35 16.98
N LEU A 662 26.49 -13.91 15.91
CA LEU A 662 26.70 -12.58 15.30
C LEU A 662 25.53 -11.63 15.60
N ASP A 663 24.54 -12.08 16.35
CA ASP A 663 23.36 -11.30 16.72
C ASP A 663 23.71 -10.20 17.74
N PRO A 664 23.43 -8.92 17.46
CA PRO A 664 23.65 -7.83 18.41
C PRO A 664 22.76 -7.91 19.66
N PHE A 665 21.62 -8.62 19.64
CA PHE A 665 20.66 -8.71 20.75
C PHE A 665 21.05 -9.72 21.86
N ARG A 666 22.35 -9.98 22.07
CA ARG A 666 22.87 -11.06 22.93
C ARG A 666 22.69 -10.86 24.45
N GLU A 667 22.44 -9.65 24.93
CA GLU A 667 22.34 -9.42 26.39
C GLU A 667 21.01 -9.91 26.99
N PRO A 668 21.03 -10.71 28.08
CA PRO A 668 19.83 -11.36 28.64
C PRO A 668 18.75 -10.42 29.18
N GLU A 669 19.03 -9.12 29.34
CA GLU A 669 18.09 -8.13 29.89
C GLU A 669 17.42 -7.23 28.83
N SER A 670 17.73 -7.37 27.54
CA SER A 670 17.11 -6.56 26.48
C SER A 670 15.71 -7.08 26.15
N PRO A 671 14.62 -6.32 26.39
CA PRO A 671 13.27 -6.72 26.01
C PRO A 671 13.14 -6.86 24.48
N ASP A 672 12.26 -7.75 24.05
CA ASP A 672 11.84 -7.86 22.65
C ASP A 672 11.38 -6.48 22.13
N THR A 673 12.06 -5.95 21.11
CA THR A 673 11.75 -4.62 20.58
C THR A 673 10.75 -4.73 19.44
N GLU A 674 9.50 -4.39 19.73
CA GLU A 674 8.52 -4.06 18.69
C GLU A 674 9.09 -2.90 17.87
N LEU A 675 9.22 -3.11 16.56
CA LEU A 675 9.78 -2.11 15.67
C LEU A 675 8.63 -1.24 15.15
N ASP A 676 8.52 -0.04 15.69
CA ASP A 676 7.72 1.04 15.11
C ASP A 676 8.41 1.61 13.86
N ASN A 677 9.75 1.54 13.79
CA ASN A 677 10.54 1.93 12.63
C ASN A 677 11.90 1.22 12.57
N VAL A 678 12.55 1.30 11.40
CA VAL A 678 13.82 0.62 11.08
C VAL A 678 15.05 1.22 11.77
N HIS A 679 14.96 2.43 12.33
CA HIS A 679 16.06 3.04 13.11
C HIS A 679 16.14 2.50 14.54
N GLN A 680 15.09 1.80 15.00
CA GLN A 680 15.12 1.01 16.23
C GLN A 680 15.86 -0.32 16.05
N ILE A 681 16.25 -0.66 14.81
CA ILE A 681 17.07 -1.85 14.55
C ILE A 681 18.42 -1.64 15.20
N GLN A 682 18.73 -2.49 16.18
CA GLN A 682 20.04 -2.48 16.81
C GLN A 682 21.02 -3.22 15.89
N PHE A 683 22.10 -2.53 15.53
CA PHE A 683 23.26 -3.10 14.86
C PHE A 683 24.41 -3.23 15.87
N ALA A 684 25.25 -4.24 15.67
CA ALA A 684 26.46 -4.45 16.48
C ALA A 684 27.52 -3.36 16.21
#